data_AF-A0A8S1QX03-F1
#
_entry.id   AF-A0A8S1QX03-F1
#
_cell.length_a   1.000
_cell.length_b   1.000
_cell.length_c   1.000
_cell.angle_alpha   90.00
_cell.angle_beta   90.00
_cell.angle_gamma   90.00
#
_symmetry.space_group_name_H-M   'P 1'
#
loop_
_entity.id
_entity.type
_entity.pdbx_description
1 polymer ?
#
loop_
_entity_poly.entity_id
_entity_poly.type
_entity_poly.pdbx_seq_one_letter_code
_entity_poly.pdbx_strand_id
1 'polypeptide(L)'
;MLGILLFGLMQEIILGSNIFYYNDPGNDISKPRTHARISQFNTIIDFYFEFSQDSQEVTMMIEIDKISYFSLGQGQSMKDADLWVFEIDSNMIIGNDCYSSDRKKPPTDASLGGRNDIEILGFYYNQEGKSGVKFKRKSITGDKYDKDLLQQKGVDMIWAHGKNNKSLKVEKHGKDTYGQVKIDMIDKGGDVDVDIEEENKYFKLHKWTNFICWGVASDLAIIIGRYYKTWIYRTYIHGLLFILIISSCLTTAILMLNVDWEILLWKNFKKESVQNEFHIVFFMILAICMIVQCIGGILYYNMLTSYKRNQKVSVKPSYHAIFGNAVYVIGKLQIIAGLFMDNDISIMLILGLVLTIRFILEVLYQKGSLKVMTNGNSSSSYFKKQQVIPSQEPLINKINASNLEVIEQWNFDKLWCIYHNQIIDLSQMIHPAGNYIWKLIEGQDITKYVLGAYPVPQLTLKPYHHSSYALKALLKYKTGVYINQDLELFYDINTNRSIKKLKAIWTVTSVNPYTFLIAKFGFTNQQFQLKNDLNGLETFGSYFIIKSDDNNDIHQRQYTMVLSMTNQRTKYRKDLLELFRKIINLQPLHKDLPKLEEFDNELPLIIKKYETKNGFSNFIHQDNRQGQYIIEGPFGNSIQIENNSHLIFIAGGTGLFPFLDILDYQLRVSYFDIVQMKLGNEASKLIDLGIKDFKKFTITMFLAVNSIDDLIGRDIYFALLSLQQYLNTPNFKLIIKGNFKLKECPIIGTRFTQQTFMDHISDLHQSATYFICGPPQMNQETEIILRQMGIMKIMVF
;
A
#
# COMPACT_ATOMS: atom_id res chain seq x y z
N MET A 1 16.70 11.26 33.78
CA MET A 1 17.70 10.16 33.66
C MET A 1 19.06 10.56 34.24
N LEU A 2 19.70 11.67 33.85
CA LEU A 2 20.97 12.12 34.45
C LEU A 2 20.89 12.34 35.98
N GLY A 3 19.75 12.85 36.48
CA GLY A 3 19.51 13.03 37.93
C GLY A 3 19.26 11.75 38.74
N ILE A 4 18.92 10.63 38.08
CA ILE A 4 18.79 9.31 38.74
C ILE A 4 20.18 8.65 38.84
N LEU A 5 21.06 8.93 37.89
CA LEU A 5 22.46 8.48 37.87
C LEU A 5 23.32 9.19 38.93
N LEU A 6 23.06 10.48 39.19
CA LEU A 6 23.76 11.25 40.22
C LEU A 6 23.32 10.94 41.66
N PHE A 7 22.05 10.54 41.88
CA PHE A 7 21.57 10.14 43.20
C PHE A 7 22.00 8.72 43.61
N GLY A 8 22.22 7.81 42.65
CA GLY A 8 22.75 6.47 42.92
C GLY A 8 24.20 6.47 43.40
N LEU A 9 25.04 7.35 42.84
CA LEU A 9 26.46 7.46 43.19
C LEU A 9 26.73 8.11 44.56
N MET A 10 25.82 8.96 45.07
CA MET A 10 25.98 9.57 46.39
C MET A 10 25.54 8.68 47.56
N GLN A 11 24.69 7.68 47.32
CA GLN A 11 24.21 6.78 48.37
C GLN A 11 25.25 5.71 48.74
N GLU A 12 26.15 5.34 47.81
CA GLU A 12 27.25 4.41 48.09
C GLU A 12 28.44 5.06 48.81
N ILE A 13 28.62 6.38 48.67
CA ILE A 13 29.75 7.10 49.28
C ILE A 13 29.46 7.52 50.73
N ILE A 14 28.19 7.64 51.14
CA ILE A 14 27.80 8.15 52.48
C ILE A 14 27.50 7.03 53.49
N LEU A 15 27.30 5.79 53.06
CA LEU A 15 26.99 4.65 53.94
C LEU A 15 28.18 3.71 54.18
N GLY A 16 29.39 4.27 54.27
CA GLY A 16 30.57 3.60 54.82
C GLY A 16 30.37 3.29 56.31
N SER A 17 29.55 2.30 56.60
CA SER A 17 29.28 1.78 57.93
C SER A 17 30.54 1.11 58.49
N ASN A 18 30.93 1.50 59.70
CA ASN A 18 31.91 0.82 60.53
C ASN A 18 31.58 -0.68 60.59
N ILE A 19 32.39 -1.51 59.94
CA ILE A 19 32.29 -2.96 59.99
C ILE A 19 33.32 -3.45 61.02
N PHE A 20 32.83 -4.11 62.06
CA PHE A 20 33.67 -4.76 63.06
C PHE A 20 34.15 -6.10 62.50
N TYR A 21 35.47 -6.27 62.43
CA TYR A 21 36.12 -7.54 62.16
C TYR A 21 36.04 -8.40 63.42
N TYR A 22 35.24 -9.48 63.38
CA TYR A 22 35.31 -10.51 64.41
C TYR A 22 36.29 -11.58 63.93
N ASN A 23 37.49 -11.58 64.50
CA ASN A 23 38.46 -12.64 64.30
C ASN A 23 38.53 -13.41 65.63
N ASP A 24 37.90 -14.58 65.70
CA ASP A 24 38.04 -15.46 66.85
C ASP A 24 39.44 -16.09 66.80
N PRO A 25 40.34 -15.84 67.76
CA PRO A 25 41.68 -16.42 67.76
C PRO A 25 41.70 -17.96 67.84
N GLY A 26 40.55 -18.62 68.07
CA GLY A 26 40.39 -20.08 68.00
C GLY A 26 40.00 -20.64 66.62
N ASN A 27 39.72 -19.81 65.61
CA ASN A 27 39.25 -20.28 64.29
C ASN A 27 40.39 -20.80 63.41
N ASP A 28 40.31 -22.05 62.96
CA ASP A 28 41.17 -22.56 61.90
C ASP A 28 40.61 -22.15 60.52
N ILE A 29 41.27 -21.16 59.91
CA ILE A 29 40.98 -20.69 58.54
C ILE A 29 42.12 -21.01 57.57
N SER A 30 42.99 -21.97 57.92
CA SER A 30 44.03 -22.44 57.01
C SER A 30 43.39 -23.12 55.80
N LYS A 31 43.84 -22.75 54.60
CA LYS A 31 43.27 -23.25 53.35
C LYS A 31 43.69 -24.71 53.12
N PRO A 32 42.73 -25.64 52.88
CA PRO A 32 43.05 -26.97 52.36
C PRO A 32 43.91 -26.90 51.09
N ARG A 33 44.72 -27.92 50.86
CA ARG A 33 45.76 -27.88 49.82
C ARG A 33 45.27 -27.91 48.37
N THR A 34 44.06 -28.42 48.10
CA THR A 34 43.50 -28.47 46.73
C THR A 34 42.47 -27.38 46.55
N HIS A 35 42.45 -26.72 45.39
CA HIS A 35 41.69 -25.50 45.12
C HIS A 35 40.94 -25.57 43.79
N ALA A 36 39.65 -25.24 43.80
CA ALA A 36 38.76 -25.13 42.66
C ALA A 36 38.17 -23.71 42.63
N ARG A 37 38.35 -23.00 41.51
CA ARG A 37 37.83 -21.63 41.36
C ARG A 37 36.62 -21.58 40.44
N ILE A 38 35.47 -21.23 40.99
CA ILE A 38 34.23 -21.00 40.26
C ILE A 38 34.11 -19.50 39.99
N SER A 39 34.08 -19.11 38.71
CA SER A 39 33.96 -17.70 38.31
C SER A 39 32.79 -17.52 37.34
N GLN A 40 31.62 -17.18 37.86
CA GLN A 40 30.39 -17.07 37.06
C GLN A 40 29.56 -15.86 37.53
N PHE A 41 28.99 -15.10 36.58
CA PHE A 41 28.11 -13.95 36.83
C PHE A 41 28.64 -12.87 37.81
N ASN A 42 29.95 -12.55 37.74
CA ASN A 42 30.64 -11.64 38.68
C ASN A 42 30.67 -12.14 40.14
N THR A 43 30.46 -13.43 40.35
CA THR A 43 30.70 -14.11 41.62
C THR A 43 31.92 -15.00 41.48
N ILE A 44 32.82 -14.90 42.45
CA ILE A 44 33.99 -15.76 42.58
C ILE A 44 33.78 -16.59 43.84
N ILE A 45 33.74 -17.91 43.66
CA ILE A 45 33.75 -18.88 44.76
C ILE A 45 35.05 -19.67 44.65
N ASP A 46 35.94 -19.45 45.63
CA ASP A 46 37.15 -20.24 45.81
C ASP A 46 36.81 -21.40 46.75
N PHE A 47 36.77 -22.61 46.21
CA PHE A 47 36.44 -23.84 46.93
C PHE A 47 37.71 -24.66 47.15
N TYR A 48 38.08 -24.86 48.41
CA TYR A 48 39.25 -25.64 48.80
C TYR A 48 38.80 -26.94 49.45
N PHE A 49 39.54 -28.03 49.22
CA PHE A 49 39.30 -29.30 49.89
C PHE A 49 40.58 -30.11 50.10
N GLU A 50 40.58 -30.98 51.09
CA GLU A 50 41.64 -31.93 51.41
C GLU A 50 41.03 -33.18 52.04
N PHE A 51 41.34 -34.35 51.49
CA PHE A 51 40.86 -35.62 52.03
C PHE A 51 41.80 -36.10 53.13
N SER A 52 41.24 -36.71 54.17
CA SER A 52 42.03 -37.43 55.17
C SER A 52 42.82 -38.57 54.53
N GLN A 53 43.87 -39.04 55.20
CA GLN A 53 44.75 -40.10 54.67
C GLN A 53 44.00 -41.40 54.37
N ASP A 54 42.94 -41.69 55.11
CA ASP A 54 42.04 -42.85 54.92
C ASP A 54 40.84 -42.54 54.02
N SER A 55 40.74 -41.30 53.51
CA SER A 55 39.63 -40.76 52.72
C SER A 55 38.25 -40.90 53.38
N GLN A 56 38.19 -41.12 54.70
CA GLN A 56 36.93 -41.20 55.44
C GLN A 56 36.35 -39.82 55.74
N GLU A 57 37.18 -38.78 55.72
CA GLU A 57 36.79 -37.41 56.02
C GLU A 57 37.35 -36.46 54.95
N VAL A 58 36.65 -35.36 54.73
CA VAL A 58 37.07 -34.28 53.86
C VAL A 58 36.99 -32.96 54.64
N THR A 59 38.09 -32.22 54.62
CA THR A 59 38.15 -30.86 55.14
C THR A 59 37.97 -29.90 53.98
N MET A 60 36.97 -29.03 54.05
CA MET A 60 36.58 -28.13 52.98
C MET A 60 36.63 -26.68 53.46
N MET A 61 36.87 -25.76 52.55
CA MET A 61 36.70 -24.33 52.78
C MET A 61 36.05 -23.68 51.57
N ILE A 62 35.00 -22.91 51.79
CA ILE A 62 34.34 -22.13 50.73
C ILE A 62 34.58 -20.66 51.04
N GLU A 63 35.15 -19.93 50.09
CA GLU A 63 35.35 -18.49 50.13
C GLU A 63 34.57 -17.85 48.98
N ILE A 64 33.70 -16.89 49.27
CA ILE A 64 32.89 -16.18 48.27
C ILE A 64 33.15 -14.68 48.35
N ASP A 65 33.20 -14.02 47.20
CA ASP A 65 33.37 -12.56 47.06
C ASP A 65 32.09 -11.74 47.37
N LYS A 66 31.21 -12.30 48.20
CA LYS A 66 29.91 -11.73 48.58
C LYS A 66 29.71 -11.78 50.09
N ILE A 67 28.88 -10.86 50.58
CA ILE A 67 28.50 -10.75 51.99
C ILE A 67 27.04 -11.20 52.13
N SER A 68 26.77 -12.48 51.94
CA SER A 68 25.41 -13.06 51.98
C SER A 68 25.46 -14.51 52.44
N TYR A 69 24.30 -15.13 52.66
CA TYR A 69 24.25 -16.59 52.76
C TYR A 69 24.83 -17.19 51.48
N PHE A 70 25.53 -18.30 51.59
CA PHE A 70 26.03 -19.04 50.44
C PHE A 70 25.90 -20.53 50.68
N SER A 71 25.87 -21.29 49.60
CA SER A 71 25.75 -22.74 49.63
C SER A 71 26.50 -23.37 48.48
N LEU A 72 27.05 -24.55 48.73
CA LEU A 72 27.63 -25.44 47.73
C LEU A 72 27.08 -26.84 48.00
N GLY A 73 26.87 -27.64 46.97
CA GLY A 73 26.33 -28.98 47.17
C GLY A 73 26.42 -29.88 45.95
N GLN A 74 26.27 -31.17 46.15
CA GLN A 74 26.43 -32.21 45.13
C GLN A 74 25.11 -32.52 44.41
N GLY A 75 25.07 -32.25 43.10
CA GLY A 75 23.93 -32.51 42.23
C GLY A 75 23.95 -31.70 40.95
N GLN A 76 23.06 -32.05 40.00
CA GLN A 76 22.86 -31.30 38.76
C GLN A 76 21.81 -30.18 38.91
N SER A 77 20.97 -30.27 39.93
CA SER A 77 19.95 -29.26 40.23
C SER A 77 19.54 -29.36 41.68
N MET A 78 18.75 -28.42 42.19
CA MET A 78 18.15 -28.54 43.53
C MET A 78 17.20 -29.76 43.69
N LYS A 79 16.85 -30.48 42.62
CA LYS A 79 16.14 -31.75 42.76
C LYS A 79 17.16 -32.86 42.98
N ASP A 80 17.06 -33.51 44.13
CA ASP A 80 17.97 -34.57 44.56
C ASP A 80 19.41 -34.06 44.71
N ALA A 81 19.59 -33.06 45.57
CA ALA A 81 20.92 -32.50 45.87
C ALA A 81 21.18 -32.45 47.37
N ASP A 82 22.41 -32.82 47.72
CA ASP A 82 23.04 -32.69 49.03
C ASP A 82 23.69 -31.30 49.10
N LEU A 83 23.28 -30.44 50.03
CA LEU A 83 23.62 -29.02 50.08
C LEU A 83 24.23 -28.63 51.42
N TRP A 84 25.36 -27.94 51.37
CA TRP A 84 26.00 -27.32 52.53
C TRP A 84 25.66 -25.85 52.53
N VAL A 85 24.82 -25.44 53.48
CA VAL A 85 24.19 -24.13 53.48
C VAL A 85 24.69 -23.30 54.65
N PHE A 86 25.28 -22.15 54.36
CA PHE A 86 25.91 -21.26 55.33
C PHE A 86 25.10 -19.97 55.46
N GLU A 87 24.39 -19.82 56.58
CA GLU A 87 23.67 -18.61 56.96
C GLU A 87 24.53 -17.73 57.87
N ILE A 88 24.26 -16.43 57.87
CA ILE A 88 24.97 -15.46 58.70
C ILE A 88 23.97 -14.92 59.72
N ASP A 89 24.20 -15.22 61.00
CA ASP A 89 23.38 -14.73 62.10
C ASP A 89 24.27 -14.12 63.18
N SER A 90 23.98 -12.87 63.55
CA SER A 90 24.69 -12.16 64.62
C SER A 90 26.22 -12.15 64.45
N ASN A 91 26.68 -11.97 63.19
CA ASN A 91 28.09 -12.02 62.77
C ASN A 91 28.78 -13.39 62.92
N MET A 92 28.02 -14.46 63.10
CA MET A 92 28.51 -15.84 63.04
C MET A 92 27.99 -16.54 61.79
N ILE A 93 28.80 -17.41 61.21
CA ILE A 93 28.36 -18.30 60.14
C ILE A 93 27.83 -19.60 60.75
N ILE A 94 26.59 -19.93 60.44
CA ILE A 94 25.91 -21.16 60.83
C ILE A 94 25.84 -22.07 59.60
N GLY A 95 26.50 -23.23 59.68
CA GLY A 95 26.48 -24.27 58.66
C GLY A 95 25.36 -25.26 58.92
N ASN A 96 24.56 -25.56 57.89
CA ASN A 96 23.50 -26.55 57.93
C ASN A 96 23.67 -27.55 56.79
N ASP A 97 23.60 -28.82 57.13
CA ASP A 97 23.51 -29.94 56.18
C ASP A 97 22.06 -30.08 55.71
N CYS A 98 21.83 -29.99 54.40
CA CYS A 98 20.49 -29.86 53.83
C CYS A 98 20.31 -30.67 52.54
N TYR A 99 19.23 -31.43 52.47
CA TYR A 99 18.82 -32.12 51.24
C TYR A 99 17.67 -31.42 50.54
N SER A 100 17.82 -31.26 49.24
CA SER A 100 16.81 -30.64 48.38
C SER A 100 16.18 -31.66 47.44
N SER A 101 14.86 -31.80 47.54
CA SER A 101 14.06 -32.63 46.61
C SER A 101 13.29 -31.80 45.57
N ASP A 102 13.20 -30.48 45.77
CA ASP A 102 12.52 -29.55 44.88
C ASP A 102 13.27 -28.20 44.79
N ARG A 103 12.63 -27.14 44.29
CA ARG A 103 13.25 -25.80 44.14
C ARG A 103 12.90 -24.84 45.29
N LYS A 104 12.46 -25.35 46.45
CA LYS A 104 12.13 -24.53 47.62
C LYS A 104 13.34 -24.40 48.55
N LYS A 105 13.18 -23.66 49.66
CA LYS A 105 14.18 -23.65 50.74
C LYS A 105 14.40 -25.10 51.19
N PRO A 106 15.62 -25.64 51.09
CA PRO A 106 15.88 -27.02 51.44
C PRO A 106 15.71 -27.19 52.96
N PRO A 107 15.01 -28.24 53.42
CA PRO A 107 15.01 -28.63 54.83
C PRO A 107 16.41 -29.12 55.24
N THR A 108 16.76 -29.00 56.52
CA THR A 108 17.98 -29.61 57.07
C THR A 108 17.82 -31.12 57.16
N ASP A 109 18.90 -31.88 57.04
CA ASP A 109 18.87 -33.35 57.05
C ASP A 109 18.32 -33.91 58.35
N ALA A 110 18.72 -33.32 59.48
CA ALA A 110 18.16 -33.64 60.80
C ALA A 110 16.62 -33.52 60.85
N SER A 111 16.04 -32.56 60.12
CA SER A 111 14.57 -32.38 60.06
C SER A 111 13.86 -33.42 59.19
N LEU A 112 14.61 -34.08 58.30
CA LEU A 112 14.13 -35.18 57.47
C LEU A 112 14.42 -36.56 58.11
N GLY A 113 15.04 -36.59 59.30
CA GLY A 113 15.45 -37.81 60.00
C GLY A 113 16.82 -38.35 59.59
N GLY A 114 17.65 -37.52 58.93
CA GLY A 114 19.08 -37.74 58.73
C GLY A 114 19.93 -37.18 59.88
N ARG A 115 21.21 -36.92 59.61
CA ARG A 115 22.21 -36.34 60.51
C ARG A 115 22.72 -35.02 59.95
N ASN A 116 23.25 -34.17 60.84
CA ASN A 116 24.00 -33.01 60.41
C ASN A 116 25.47 -33.38 60.52
N ASP A 117 26.12 -33.66 59.39
CA ASP A 117 27.50 -34.17 59.35
C ASP A 117 28.53 -33.05 59.09
N ILE A 118 28.11 -31.78 59.18
CA ILE A 118 28.98 -30.60 59.05
C ILE A 118 29.51 -30.16 60.42
N GLU A 119 30.84 -30.18 60.57
CA GLU A 119 31.57 -29.60 61.71
C GLU A 119 32.30 -28.33 61.26
N ILE A 120 31.94 -27.15 61.77
CA ILE A 120 32.61 -25.88 61.43
C ILE A 120 33.94 -25.80 62.19
N LEU A 121 35.05 -25.64 61.46
CA LEU A 121 36.40 -25.51 62.01
C LEU A 121 36.82 -24.04 62.19
N GLY A 122 36.28 -23.16 61.35
CA GLY A 122 36.57 -21.73 61.41
C GLY A 122 35.81 -20.97 60.33
N PHE A 123 35.64 -19.66 60.52
CA PHE A 123 35.03 -18.80 59.52
C PHE A 123 35.53 -17.37 59.66
N TYR A 124 35.34 -16.59 58.60
CA TYR A 124 35.44 -15.14 58.65
C TYR A 124 34.29 -14.54 57.85
N TYR A 125 33.88 -13.35 58.27
CA TYR A 125 32.80 -12.62 57.66
C TYR A 125 33.25 -11.22 57.28
N ASN A 126 32.99 -10.84 56.03
CA ASN A 126 33.28 -9.52 55.49
C ASN A 126 34.77 -9.11 55.60
N GLN A 127 35.67 -10.07 55.37
CA GLN A 127 37.10 -9.77 55.24
C GLN A 127 37.36 -9.35 53.79
N GLU A 128 37.64 -8.05 53.58
CA GLU A 128 37.83 -7.48 52.24
C GLU A 128 36.64 -7.71 51.29
N GLY A 129 35.41 -7.72 51.84
CA GLY A 129 34.18 -7.99 51.09
C GLY A 129 33.90 -9.47 50.83
N LYS A 130 34.72 -10.37 51.37
CA LYS A 130 34.55 -11.82 51.25
C LYS A 130 33.98 -12.45 52.51
N SER A 131 33.32 -13.58 52.35
CA SER A 131 32.91 -14.46 53.45
C SER A 131 33.51 -15.85 53.22
N GLY A 132 34.02 -16.48 54.28
CA GLY A 132 34.67 -17.77 54.19
C GLY A 132 34.31 -18.68 55.33
N VAL A 133 34.07 -19.96 55.04
CA VAL A 133 33.80 -21.00 56.05
C VAL A 133 34.65 -22.21 55.78
N LYS A 134 35.37 -22.69 56.80
CA LYS A 134 36.08 -23.95 56.82
C LYS A 134 35.29 -24.94 57.66
N PHE A 135 35.04 -26.12 57.13
CA PHE A 135 34.26 -27.16 57.78
C PHE A 135 34.77 -28.54 57.40
N LYS A 136 34.37 -29.54 58.18
CA LYS A 136 34.74 -30.93 58.02
C LYS A 136 33.47 -31.78 57.93
N ARG A 137 33.52 -32.82 57.09
CA ARG A 137 32.43 -33.80 56.91
C ARG A 137 33.03 -35.17 56.60
N LYS A 138 32.27 -36.24 56.84
CA LYS A 138 32.64 -37.58 56.38
C LYS A 138 32.50 -37.69 54.86
N SER A 139 33.46 -38.31 54.20
CA SER A 139 33.40 -38.59 52.76
C SER A 139 32.31 -39.61 52.41
N ILE A 140 32.06 -40.56 53.33
CA ILE A 140 31.01 -41.58 53.26
C ILE A 140 30.21 -41.47 54.56
N THR A 141 29.03 -40.85 54.51
CA THR A 141 28.27 -40.53 55.72
C THR A 141 27.36 -41.70 56.15
N GLY A 142 26.86 -42.47 55.18
CA GLY A 142 25.83 -43.48 55.39
C GLY A 142 24.44 -42.90 55.64
N ASP A 143 24.28 -41.58 55.50
CA ASP A 143 22.97 -40.94 55.44
C ASP A 143 22.34 -41.13 54.05
N LYS A 144 21.02 -41.29 54.00
CA LYS A 144 20.26 -41.44 52.75
C LYS A 144 20.04 -40.12 52.02
N TYR A 145 20.28 -38.99 52.69
CA TYR A 145 20.14 -37.64 52.15
C TYR A 145 21.45 -37.07 51.62
N ASP A 146 22.55 -37.67 52.05
CA ASP A 146 23.90 -37.32 51.65
C ASP A 146 24.33 -38.07 50.40
N LYS A 147 25.23 -37.44 49.63
CA LYS A 147 25.95 -38.11 48.56
C LYS A 147 27.39 -38.33 48.98
N ASP A 148 27.90 -39.51 48.66
CA ASP A 148 29.31 -39.83 48.91
C ASP A 148 30.22 -38.88 48.12
N LEU A 149 31.11 -38.21 48.85
CA LEU A 149 32.17 -37.37 48.29
C LEU A 149 33.41 -38.25 48.09
N LEU A 150 33.47 -38.89 46.93
CA LEU A 150 34.61 -39.73 46.56
C LEU A 150 35.64 -38.94 45.74
N GLN A 151 36.90 -39.36 45.80
CA GLN A 151 37.95 -38.80 44.94
C GLN A 151 37.72 -39.20 43.47
N GLN A 152 37.00 -38.37 42.72
CA GLN A 152 36.60 -38.64 41.33
C GLN A 152 36.54 -37.37 40.48
N LYS A 153 36.56 -37.55 39.15
CA LYS A 153 36.46 -36.45 38.18
C LYS A 153 35.02 -36.07 37.89
N GLY A 154 34.82 -34.79 37.56
CA GLY A 154 33.56 -34.27 37.03
C GLY A 154 32.37 -34.40 37.97
N VAL A 155 32.56 -34.16 39.27
CA VAL A 155 31.47 -34.18 40.24
C VAL A 155 30.55 -32.99 39.97
N ASP A 156 29.28 -33.27 39.67
CA ASP A 156 28.25 -32.25 39.51
C ASP A 156 28.02 -31.54 40.85
N MET A 157 28.31 -30.25 40.87
CA MET A 157 28.10 -29.38 42.00
C MET A 157 27.17 -28.24 41.61
N ILE A 158 26.29 -27.84 42.54
CA ILE A 158 25.55 -26.60 42.44
C ILE A 158 26.00 -25.63 43.52
N TRP A 159 25.99 -24.35 43.20
CA TRP A 159 26.28 -23.28 44.13
C TRP A 159 25.15 -22.27 44.13
N ALA A 160 24.96 -21.57 45.25
CA ALA A 160 24.07 -20.42 45.33
C ALA A 160 24.53 -19.45 46.40
N HIS A 161 24.11 -18.20 46.28
CA HIS A 161 24.22 -17.20 47.34
C HIS A 161 23.03 -16.26 47.34
N GLY A 162 22.93 -15.47 48.41
CA GLY A 162 21.87 -14.49 48.57
C GLY A 162 21.83 -13.43 47.47
N LYS A 163 20.62 -12.97 47.13
CA LYS A 163 20.36 -12.05 46.01
C LYS A 163 21.11 -10.72 46.12
N ASN A 164 21.41 -10.29 47.35
CA ASN A 164 22.20 -9.09 47.62
C ASN A 164 23.02 -9.28 48.91
N ASN A 165 23.89 -8.32 49.21
CA ASN A 165 24.74 -8.33 50.42
C ASN A 165 23.97 -8.17 51.76
N LYS A 166 22.63 -8.16 51.74
CA LYS A 166 21.77 -8.12 52.94
C LYS A 166 21.04 -9.45 53.16
N SER A 167 21.14 -10.37 52.20
CA SER A 167 20.52 -11.69 52.24
C SER A 167 21.31 -12.63 53.15
N LEU A 168 21.30 -12.35 54.46
CA LEU A 168 22.13 -13.09 55.44
C LEU A 168 21.56 -14.47 55.80
N LYS A 169 20.25 -14.69 55.60
CA LYS A 169 19.58 -15.98 55.79
C LYS A 169 19.16 -16.56 54.45
N VAL A 170 18.96 -17.88 54.39
CA VAL A 170 18.53 -18.57 53.17
C VAL A 170 17.21 -18.00 52.71
N GLU A 171 17.26 -17.41 51.53
CA GLU A 171 16.13 -16.86 50.82
C GLU A 171 16.22 -17.27 49.34
N LYS A 172 15.30 -16.74 48.52
CA LYS A 172 15.33 -17.00 47.09
C LYS A 172 16.52 -16.26 46.45
N HIS A 173 17.51 -17.01 45.96
CA HIS A 173 18.60 -16.49 45.15
C HIS A 173 18.09 -15.77 43.87
N GLY A 174 18.87 -14.81 43.37
CA GLY A 174 18.67 -14.17 42.06
C GLY A 174 19.11 -15.06 40.91
N LYS A 175 18.85 -14.66 39.66
CA LYS A 175 19.25 -15.44 38.47
C LYS A 175 20.76 -15.63 38.33
N ASP A 176 21.51 -14.64 38.80
CA ASP A 176 22.95 -14.54 38.67
C ASP A 176 23.66 -14.99 39.95
N THR A 177 22.91 -15.52 40.93
CA THR A 177 23.43 -15.89 42.26
C THR A 177 23.28 -17.37 42.54
N TYR A 178 23.20 -18.19 41.49
CA TYR A 178 23.35 -19.64 41.55
C TYR A 178 23.96 -20.15 40.24
N GLY A 179 24.45 -21.38 40.27
CA GLY A 179 24.93 -22.05 39.06
C GLY A 179 25.23 -23.52 39.31
N GLN A 180 25.66 -24.17 38.24
CA GLN A 180 26.09 -25.56 38.22
C GLN A 180 27.49 -25.61 37.61
N VAL A 181 28.35 -26.41 38.22
CA VAL A 181 29.73 -26.62 37.79
C VAL A 181 30.09 -28.09 37.95
N LYS A 182 31.03 -28.57 37.15
CA LYS A 182 31.67 -29.86 37.39
C LYS A 182 33.05 -29.63 37.97
N ILE A 183 33.31 -30.23 39.13
CA ILE A 183 34.57 -30.09 39.84
C ILE A 183 35.26 -31.46 39.90
N ASP A 184 36.55 -31.49 39.55
CA ASP A 184 37.39 -32.66 39.78
C ASP A 184 37.75 -32.75 41.27
N MET A 185 37.06 -33.62 42.03
CA MET A 185 37.25 -33.84 43.47
C MET A 185 38.49 -34.71 43.78
N ILE A 186 39.60 -34.53 43.05
CA ILE A 186 40.86 -35.26 43.26
C ILE A 186 41.81 -34.38 44.07
N ASP A 187 42.10 -34.78 45.31
CA ASP A 187 43.01 -34.05 46.19
C ASP A 187 44.48 -34.33 45.83
N LYS A 188 45.00 -33.51 44.93
CA LYS A 188 46.38 -33.59 44.40
C LYS A 188 47.32 -32.51 44.96
N GLY A 189 46.80 -31.54 45.72
CA GLY A 189 47.50 -30.31 46.09
C GLY A 189 47.67 -29.36 44.90
N GLY A 190 47.05 -28.18 44.96
CA GLY A 190 47.04 -27.18 43.89
C GLY A 190 45.68 -27.04 43.19
N ASP A 191 45.67 -26.39 42.02
CA ASP A 191 44.44 -26.04 41.31
C ASP A 191 43.83 -27.24 40.54
N VAL A 192 42.50 -27.38 40.61
CA VAL A 192 41.70 -28.32 39.82
C VAL A 192 40.81 -27.59 38.81
N ASP A 193 40.54 -28.24 37.69
CA ASP A 193 39.71 -27.69 36.62
C ASP A 193 38.24 -27.63 37.06
N VAL A 194 37.58 -26.53 36.70
CA VAL A 194 36.15 -26.31 36.93
C VAL A 194 35.50 -26.11 35.57
N ASP A 195 34.70 -27.10 35.15
CA ASP A 195 33.89 -27.00 33.95
C ASP A 195 32.59 -26.28 34.31
N ILE A 196 32.51 -25.00 33.97
CA ILE A 196 31.29 -24.21 34.09
C ILE A 196 30.37 -24.61 32.94
N GLU A 197 29.20 -25.18 33.25
CA GLU A 197 28.25 -25.58 32.22
C GLU A 197 27.72 -24.32 31.51
N GLU A 198 28.21 -24.07 30.29
CA GLU A 198 27.81 -22.90 29.50
C GLU A 198 26.29 -22.94 29.26
N GLU A 199 25.63 -21.82 29.54
CA GLU A 199 24.23 -21.61 29.18
C GLU A 199 23.97 -22.06 27.74
N ASN A 200 22.93 -22.89 27.58
CA ASN A 200 22.61 -23.57 26.33
C ASN A 200 22.68 -22.61 25.13
N LYS A 201 23.66 -22.85 24.22
CA LYS A 201 23.92 -22.00 23.05
C LYS A 201 22.69 -21.79 22.18
N TYR A 202 21.77 -22.76 22.16
CA TYR A 202 20.52 -22.67 21.42
C TYR A 202 19.52 -21.70 22.05
N PHE A 203 19.50 -21.54 23.37
CA PHE A 203 18.68 -20.52 24.04
C PHE A 203 19.14 -19.11 23.67
N LYS A 204 20.45 -18.85 23.74
CA LYS A 204 21.04 -17.57 23.29
C LYS A 204 20.75 -17.30 21.82
N LEU A 205 20.92 -18.31 20.96
CA LEU A 205 20.62 -18.19 19.54
C LEU A 205 19.14 -17.89 19.28
N HIS A 206 18.22 -18.55 19.98
CA HIS A 206 16.78 -18.32 19.89
C HIS A 206 16.41 -16.90 20.35
N LYS A 207 16.90 -16.45 21.52
CA LYS A 207 16.69 -15.10 22.04
C LYS A 207 17.11 -14.04 21.02
N TRP A 208 18.36 -14.10 20.56
CA TRP A 208 18.90 -13.08 19.66
C TRP A 208 18.26 -13.10 18.27
N THR A 209 18.01 -14.29 17.72
CA THR A 209 17.36 -14.42 16.41
C THR A 209 15.95 -13.85 16.44
N ASN A 210 15.16 -14.16 17.45
CA ASN A 210 13.80 -13.60 17.57
C ASN A 210 13.84 -12.09 17.80
N PHE A 211 14.77 -11.58 18.61
CA PHE A 211 14.92 -10.14 18.79
C PHE A 211 15.28 -9.43 17.49
N ILE A 212 16.23 -9.93 16.71
CA ILE A 212 16.61 -9.33 15.42
C ILE A 212 15.45 -9.40 14.42
N CYS A 213 14.84 -10.59 14.27
CA CYS A 213 13.79 -10.83 13.28
C CYS A 213 12.51 -10.06 13.61
N TRP A 214 11.95 -10.27 14.80
CA TRP A 214 10.67 -9.68 15.18
C TRP A 214 10.84 -8.30 15.82
N GLY A 215 11.97 -7.99 16.46
CA GLY A 215 12.21 -6.72 17.14
C GLY A 215 12.60 -5.61 16.17
N VAL A 216 13.31 -5.92 15.08
CA VAL A 216 13.82 -4.94 14.12
C VAL A 216 13.40 -5.23 12.68
N ALA A 217 13.72 -6.43 12.15
CA ALA A 217 13.56 -6.72 10.73
C ALA A 217 12.10 -6.70 10.26
N SER A 218 11.15 -7.11 11.13
CA SER A 218 9.72 -7.07 10.83
C SER A 218 9.20 -5.64 10.59
N ASP A 219 9.71 -4.65 11.34
CA ASP A 219 9.37 -3.25 11.14
C ASP A 219 9.92 -2.74 9.81
N LEU A 220 11.17 -3.08 9.47
CA LEU A 220 11.77 -2.74 8.19
C LEU A 220 10.98 -3.33 7.01
N ALA A 221 10.58 -4.60 7.11
CA ALA A 221 9.77 -5.25 6.09
C ALA A 221 8.41 -4.55 5.89
N ILE A 222 7.75 -4.12 6.98
CA ILE A 222 6.49 -3.37 6.94
C ILE A 222 6.70 -1.97 6.36
N ILE A 223 7.76 -1.27 6.76
CA ILE A 223 8.16 0.05 6.23
C ILE A 223 8.32 -0.03 4.71
N ILE A 224 9.02 -1.05 4.20
CA ILE A 224 9.20 -1.26 2.75
C ILE A 224 7.86 -1.49 2.07
N GLY A 225 7.03 -2.41 2.58
CA GLY A 225 5.72 -2.70 2.00
C GLY A 225 4.75 -1.50 2.00
N ARG A 226 4.80 -0.67 3.05
CA ARG A 226 3.86 0.44 3.27
C ARG A 226 4.28 1.73 2.59
N TYR A 227 5.56 2.10 2.67
CA TYR A 227 6.06 3.42 2.26
C TYR A 227 6.74 3.44 0.89
N TYR A 228 7.13 2.29 0.32
CA TYR A 228 7.79 2.26 -0.99
C TYR A 228 6.81 1.90 -2.11
N LYS A 229 5.60 2.50 -2.10
CA LYS A 229 4.51 2.09 -2.98
C LYS A 229 4.79 2.24 -4.48
N THR A 230 5.73 3.10 -4.87
CA THR A 230 6.17 3.25 -6.27
C THR A 230 7.29 2.31 -6.69
N TRP A 231 7.91 1.58 -5.76
CA TRP A 231 9.05 0.76 -6.10
C TRP A 231 8.58 -0.62 -6.56
N ILE A 232 8.97 -1.02 -7.77
CA ILE A 232 8.55 -2.29 -8.37
C ILE A 232 8.96 -3.51 -7.52
N TYR A 233 10.11 -3.41 -6.84
CA TYR A 233 10.64 -4.48 -6.00
C TYR A 233 10.05 -4.51 -4.58
N ARG A 234 9.17 -3.56 -4.20
CA ARG A 234 8.65 -3.45 -2.82
C ARG A 234 8.02 -4.76 -2.33
N THR A 235 7.24 -5.43 -3.18
CA THR A 235 6.46 -6.61 -2.80
C THR A 235 7.39 -7.80 -2.64
N TYR A 236 8.40 -7.92 -3.52
CA TYR A 236 9.42 -8.97 -3.44
C TYR A 236 10.28 -8.82 -2.20
N ILE A 237 10.77 -7.62 -1.90
CA ILE A 237 11.62 -7.40 -0.73
C ILE A 237 10.83 -7.57 0.56
N HIS A 238 9.59 -7.06 0.62
CA HIS A 238 8.69 -7.31 1.74
C HIS A 238 8.47 -8.82 1.96
N GLY A 239 8.12 -9.55 0.91
CA GLY A 239 7.91 -11.00 0.99
C GLY A 239 9.17 -11.78 1.38
N LEU A 240 10.31 -11.45 0.78
CA LEU A 240 11.60 -12.08 1.06
C LEU A 240 12.02 -11.88 2.52
N LEU A 241 11.92 -10.65 3.04
CA LEU A 241 12.25 -10.36 4.44
C LEU A 241 11.35 -11.18 5.38
N PHE A 242 10.05 -11.27 5.12
CA PHE A 242 9.16 -12.07 5.97
C PHE A 242 9.46 -13.58 5.86
N ILE A 243 9.83 -14.10 4.69
CA ILE A 243 10.28 -15.49 4.55
C ILE A 243 11.52 -15.74 5.41
N LEU A 244 12.52 -14.84 5.37
CA LEU A 244 13.74 -14.96 6.16
C LEU A 244 13.50 -14.85 7.67
N ILE A 245 12.63 -13.92 8.09
CA ILE A 245 12.22 -13.77 9.50
C ILE A 245 11.57 -15.07 9.97
N ILE A 246 10.58 -15.58 9.23
CA ILE A 246 9.81 -16.75 9.64
C ILE A 246 10.67 -18.01 9.63
N SER A 247 11.49 -18.23 8.60
CA SER A 247 12.38 -19.39 8.54
C SER A 247 13.38 -19.37 9.70
N SER A 248 14.01 -18.23 9.99
CA SER A 248 15.00 -18.12 11.07
C SER A 248 14.39 -18.35 12.45
N CYS A 249 13.19 -17.80 12.71
CA CYS A 249 12.49 -17.99 13.98
C CYS A 249 12.05 -19.44 14.16
N LEU A 250 11.51 -20.08 13.11
CA LEU A 250 11.11 -21.49 13.16
C LEU A 250 12.33 -22.40 13.35
N THR A 251 13.42 -22.19 12.61
CA THR A 251 14.64 -22.99 12.74
C THR A 251 15.21 -22.91 14.15
N THR A 252 15.33 -21.72 14.72
CA THR A 252 15.90 -21.57 16.08
C THR A 252 14.97 -22.08 17.16
N ALA A 253 13.65 -21.98 17.00
CA ALA A 253 12.70 -22.63 17.89
C ALA A 253 12.78 -24.16 17.82
N ILE A 254 12.88 -24.74 16.62
CA ILE A 254 13.05 -26.19 16.44
C ILE A 254 14.37 -26.66 17.07
N LEU A 255 15.47 -25.93 16.89
CA LEU A 255 16.74 -26.26 17.52
C LEU A 255 16.64 -26.25 19.06
N MET A 256 15.98 -25.24 19.63
CA MET A 256 15.73 -25.17 21.07
C MET A 256 14.88 -26.36 21.56
N LEU A 257 13.79 -26.67 20.83
CA LEU A 257 12.91 -27.79 21.13
C LEU A 257 13.59 -29.16 20.93
N ASN A 258 14.59 -29.27 20.07
CA ASN A 258 15.33 -30.53 19.89
C ASN A 258 16.25 -30.84 21.08
N VAL A 259 16.75 -29.81 21.77
CA VAL A 259 17.57 -30.02 22.97
C VAL A 259 16.70 -30.40 24.15
N ASP A 260 15.56 -29.72 24.31
CA ASP A 260 14.64 -29.95 25.42
C ASP A 260 13.31 -30.56 24.95
N TRP A 261 13.36 -31.58 24.08
CA TRP A 261 12.15 -32.17 23.49
C TRP A 261 11.16 -32.70 24.53
N GLU A 262 11.69 -33.14 25.66
CA GLU A 262 10.89 -33.60 26.79
C GLU A 262 9.94 -32.54 27.33
N ILE A 263 10.21 -31.24 27.16
CA ILE A 263 9.31 -30.14 27.59
C ILE A 263 7.97 -30.18 26.84
N LEU A 264 7.95 -30.67 25.59
CA LEU A 264 6.72 -30.79 24.80
C LEU A 264 5.85 -31.98 25.24
N LEU A 265 6.40 -32.93 26.01
CA LEU A 265 5.59 -34.00 26.59
C LEU A 265 4.68 -33.40 27.66
N TRP A 266 3.38 -33.62 27.52
CA TRP A 266 2.34 -33.04 28.39
C TRP A 266 2.62 -33.16 29.90
N LYS A 267 3.26 -34.26 30.33
CA LYS A 267 3.63 -34.52 31.73
C LYS A 267 4.70 -33.55 32.26
N ASN A 268 5.57 -33.07 31.38
CA ASN A 268 6.65 -32.13 31.71
C ASN A 268 6.23 -30.70 31.43
N PHE A 269 5.43 -30.46 30.39
CA PHE A 269 4.83 -29.16 30.09
C PHE A 269 4.11 -28.56 31.31
N LYS A 270 3.26 -29.36 32.00
CA LYS A 270 2.55 -28.93 33.22
C LYS A 270 3.42 -28.58 34.42
N LYS A 271 4.71 -28.92 34.38
CA LYS A 271 5.67 -28.63 35.45
C LYS A 271 6.45 -27.36 35.17
N GLU A 272 6.31 -26.78 33.98
CA GLU A 272 6.94 -25.54 33.60
C GLU A 272 6.30 -24.35 34.30
N SER A 273 7.00 -23.22 34.29
CA SER A 273 6.41 -21.98 34.77
C SER A 273 5.25 -21.57 33.85
N VAL A 274 4.21 -20.94 34.41
CA VAL A 274 3.07 -20.40 33.63
C VAL A 274 3.56 -19.48 32.51
N GLN A 275 4.68 -18.79 32.70
CA GLN A 275 5.31 -17.93 31.70
C GLN A 275 5.87 -18.74 30.52
N ASN A 276 6.57 -19.86 30.79
CA ASN A 276 7.08 -20.78 29.77
C ASN A 276 5.94 -21.45 29.00
N GLU A 277 4.93 -21.96 29.71
CA GLU A 277 3.75 -22.58 29.09
C GLU A 277 3.06 -21.59 28.13
N PHE A 278 2.82 -20.38 28.61
CA PHE A 278 2.25 -19.30 27.81
C PHE A 278 3.12 -18.99 26.59
N HIS A 279 4.43 -18.84 26.78
CA HIS A 279 5.37 -18.54 25.69
C HIS A 279 5.34 -19.64 24.61
N ILE A 280 5.36 -20.91 24.98
CA ILE A 280 5.35 -22.03 24.02
C ILE A 280 4.02 -22.09 23.26
N VAL A 281 2.88 -21.97 23.94
CA VAL A 281 1.55 -22.03 23.31
C VAL A 281 1.34 -20.86 22.35
N PHE A 282 1.68 -19.65 22.79
CA PHE A 282 1.59 -18.46 21.93
C PHE A 282 2.49 -18.57 20.71
N PHE A 283 3.71 -19.10 20.88
CA PHE A 283 4.62 -19.33 19.77
C PHE A 283 4.03 -20.28 18.73
N MET A 284 3.41 -21.40 19.14
CA MET A 284 2.79 -22.34 18.19
C MET A 284 1.65 -21.71 17.39
N ILE A 285 0.79 -20.93 18.05
CA ILE A 285 -0.30 -20.20 17.38
C ILE A 285 0.29 -19.19 16.40
N LEU A 286 1.26 -18.40 16.85
CA LEU A 286 1.95 -17.41 16.02
C LEU A 286 2.62 -18.08 14.81
N ALA A 287 3.27 -19.23 14.98
CA ALA A 287 3.92 -20.00 13.93
C ALA A 287 2.95 -20.39 12.81
N ILE A 288 1.78 -20.91 13.16
CA ILE A 288 0.74 -21.24 12.18
C ILE A 288 0.27 -19.97 11.46
N CYS A 289 -0.01 -18.90 12.20
CA CYS A 289 -0.45 -17.63 11.60
C CYS A 289 0.61 -17.03 10.67
N MET A 290 1.89 -17.11 11.02
CA MET A 290 3.02 -16.67 10.19
C MET A 290 3.06 -17.44 8.85
N ILE A 291 2.95 -18.77 8.89
CA ILE A 291 2.96 -19.61 7.69
C ILE A 291 1.76 -19.28 6.79
N VAL A 292 0.55 -19.21 7.36
CA VAL A 292 -0.67 -18.85 6.64
C VAL A 292 -0.53 -17.47 5.99
N GLN A 293 0.06 -16.51 6.71
CA GLN A 293 0.25 -15.16 6.21
C GLN A 293 1.26 -15.09 5.05
N CYS A 294 2.34 -15.87 5.11
CA CYS A 294 3.29 -16.01 4.01
C CYS A 294 2.65 -16.61 2.76
N ILE A 295 1.94 -17.74 2.90
CA ILE A 295 1.23 -18.38 1.79
C ILE A 295 0.18 -17.41 1.22
N GLY A 296 -0.57 -16.75 2.09
CA GLY A 296 -1.56 -15.74 1.71
C GLY A 296 -0.94 -14.57 0.94
N GLY A 297 0.25 -14.11 1.33
CA GLY A 297 1.01 -13.07 0.63
C GLY A 297 1.44 -13.51 -0.78
N ILE A 298 1.94 -14.74 -0.94
CA ILE A 298 2.33 -15.30 -2.25
C ILE A 298 1.11 -15.46 -3.16
N LEU A 299 0.02 -16.02 -2.63
CA LEU A 299 -1.23 -16.16 -3.38
C LEU A 299 -1.79 -14.80 -3.80
N TYR A 300 -1.76 -13.82 -2.90
CA TYR A 300 -2.19 -12.45 -3.20
C TYR A 300 -1.32 -11.81 -4.29
N TYR A 301 0.00 -11.98 -4.24
CA TYR A 301 0.89 -11.51 -5.28
C TYR A 301 0.57 -12.13 -6.65
N ASN A 302 0.42 -13.45 -6.71
CA ASN A 302 0.05 -14.16 -7.95
C ASN A 302 -1.31 -13.71 -8.49
N MET A 303 -2.25 -13.39 -7.58
CA MET A 303 -3.55 -12.84 -7.95
C MET A 303 -3.46 -11.40 -8.50
N LEU A 304 -2.58 -10.56 -7.95
CA LEU A 304 -2.36 -9.19 -8.44
C LEU A 304 -1.73 -9.16 -9.82
N THR A 305 -0.75 -10.04 -10.07
CA THR A 305 -0.03 -10.12 -11.35
C THR A 305 -0.81 -10.87 -12.41
N SER A 306 -1.83 -11.64 -12.03
CA SER A 306 -2.69 -12.33 -12.99
C SER A 306 -3.49 -11.36 -13.85
N TYR A 307 -3.46 -11.60 -15.15
CA TYR A 307 -4.35 -10.95 -16.12
C TYR A 307 -5.74 -11.61 -16.22
N LYS A 308 -5.96 -12.74 -15.54
CA LYS A 308 -7.27 -13.39 -15.50
C LYS A 308 -8.22 -12.54 -14.64
N ARG A 309 -9.41 -12.26 -15.17
CA ARG A 309 -10.44 -11.48 -14.48
C ARG A 309 -10.75 -12.13 -13.12
N ASN A 310 -10.43 -11.41 -12.05
CA ASN A 310 -10.68 -11.88 -10.70
C ASN A 310 -11.21 -10.74 -9.84
N GLN A 311 -12.53 -10.55 -9.87
CA GLN A 311 -13.19 -9.48 -9.11
C GLN A 311 -12.98 -9.59 -7.59
N LYS A 312 -12.61 -10.77 -7.08
CA LYS A 312 -12.33 -10.98 -5.65
C LYS A 312 -10.96 -10.41 -5.23
N VAL A 313 -10.15 -9.91 -6.15
CA VAL A 313 -8.82 -9.32 -5.86
C VAL A 313 -8.93 -8.03 -5.06
N SER A 314 -10.00 -7.24 -5.20
CA SER A 314 -10.11 -5.93 -4.55
C SER A 314 -10.37 -6.00 -3.03
N VAL A 315 -10.99 -7.07 -2.53
CA VAL A 315 -11.35 -7.23 -1.09
C VAL A 315 -10.21 -7.88 -0.28
N LYS A 316 -9.40 -8.72 -0.91
CA LYS A 316 -8.33 -9.49 -0.27
C LYS A 316 -7.12 -8.71 0.30
N PRO A 317 -6.70 -7.54 -0.24
CA PRO A 317 -5.63 -6.74 0.35
C PRO A 317 -5.94 -6.39 1.81
N SER A 318 -7.22 -6.21 2.13
CA SER A 318 -7.68 -5.91 3.47
C SER A 318 -7.42 -7.08 4.43
N TYR A 319 -7.66 -8.33 4.02
CA TYR A 319 -7.42 -9.49 4.89
C TYR A 319 -5.94 -9.70 5.18
N HIS A 320 -5.08 -9.65 4.15
CA HIS A 320 -3.64 -9.78 4.35
C HIS A 320 -3.10 -8.64 5.23
N ALA A 321 -3.55 -7.40 5.04
CA ALA A 321 -3.12 -6.28 5.86
C ALA A 321 -3.63 -6.39 7.31
N ILE A 322 -4.91 -6.72 7.53
CA ILE A 322 -5.50 -6.85 8.88
C ILE A 322 -4.86 -8.01 9.62
N PHE A 323 -4.81 -9.20 9.01
CA PHE A 323 -4.21 -10.39 9.62
C PHE A 323 -2.71 -10.21 9.84
N GLY A 324 -1.99 -9.58 8.90
CA GLY A 324 -0.59 -9.23 9.07
C GLY A 324 -0.33 -8.30 10.26
N ASN A 325 -1.19 -7.31 10.48
CA ASN A 325 -1.09 -6.45 11.67
C ASN A 325 -1.33 -7.23 12.96
N ALA A 326 -2.28 -8.17 12.97
CA ALA A 326 -2.53 -9.03 14.14
C ALA A 326 -1.30 -9.92 14.44
N VAL A 327 -0.76 -10.59 13.42
CA VAL A 327 0.48 -11.40 13.53
C VAL A 327 1.65 -10.55 14.04
N TYR A 328 1.80 -9.32 13.54
CA TYR A 328 2.83 -8.41 14.01
C TYR A 328 2.68 -8.05 15.50
N VAL A 329 1.46 -7.71 15.95
CA VAL A 329 1.22 -7.37 17.36
C VAL A 329 1.52 -8.58 18.26
N ILE A 330 1.04 -9.76 17.89
CA ILE A 330 1.30 -11.00 18.63
C ILE A 330 2.80 -11.31 18.67
N GLY A 331 3.51 -11.15 17.54
CA GLY A 331 4.97 -11.33 17.48
C GLY A 331 5.74 -10.36 18.39
N LYS A 332 5.30 -9.10 18.49
CA LYS A 332 5.90 -8.14 19.43
C LYS A 332 5.63 -8.52 20.88
N LEU A 333 4.41 -8.92 21.22
CA LEU A 333 4.07 -9.41 22.56
C LEU A 333 4.90 -10.64 22.94
N GLN A 334 5.15 -11.53 21.97
CA GLN A 334 5.95 -12.73 22.19
C GLN A 334 7.42 -12.41 22.52
N ILE A 335 8.04 -11.45 21.83
CA ILE A 335 9.39 -10.99 22.20
C ILE A 335 9.37 -10.36 23.59
N ILE A 336 8.40 -9.48 23.86
CA ILE A 336 8.29 -8.81 25.15
C ILE A 336 8.19 -9.84 26.28
N ALA A 337 7.36 -10.88 26.11
CA ALA A 337 7.26 -11.99 27.05
C ALA A 337 8.60 -12.70 27.24
N GLY A 338 9.31 -13.02 26.15
CA GLY A 338 10.65 -13.63 26.21
C GLY A 338 11.69 -12.75 26.92
N LEU A 339 11.68 -11.43 26.68
CA LEU A 339 12.60 -10.49 27.33
C LEU A 339 12.28 -10.29 28.82
N PHE A 340 11.00 -10.31 29.20
CA PHE A 340 10.61 -10.32 30.62
C PHE A 340 11.05 -11.59 31.32
N MET A 341 10.93 -12.74 30.65
CA MET A 341 11.43 -14.01 31.17
C MET A 341 12.93 -13.97 31.37
N ASP A 342 13.68 -13.21 30.57
CA ASP A 342 15.13 -13.07 30.67
C ASP A 342 15.59 -11.91 31.57
N ASN A 343 14.73 -10.93 31.84
CA ASN A 343 15.03 -9.70 32.60
C ASN A 343 16.10 -8.81 31.93
N ASP A 344 16.17 -8.83 30.60
CA ASP A 344 17.13 -8.02 29.82
C ASP A 344 16.56 -6.63 29.50
N ILE A 345 16.72 -5.71 30.47
CA ILE A 345 16.22 -4.33 30.37
C ILE A 345 16.83 -3.59 29.18
N SER A 346 18.09 -3.85 28.84
CA SER A 346 18.80 -3.18 27.75
C SER A 346 18.13 -3.46 26.41
N ILE A 347 17.82 -4.74 26.12
CA ILE A 347 17.14 -5.12 24.89
C ILE A 347 15.69 -4.57 24.86
N MET A 348 15.00 -4.52 26.01
CA MET A 348 13.67 -3.92 26.09
C MET A 348 13.68 -2.42 25.74
N LEU A 349 14.69 -1.66 26.17
CA LEU A 349 14.84 -0.24 25.83
C LEU A 349 15.07 -0.05 24.32
N ILE A 350 15.89 -0.89 23.69
CA ILE A 350 16.10 -0.88 22.24
C ILE A 350 14.80 -1.18 21.51
N LEU A 351 14.03 -2.18 21.95
CA LEU A 351 12.72 -2.50 21.38
C LEU A 351 11.75 -1.33 21.47
N GLY A 352 11.71 -0.66 22.63
CA GLY A 352 10.89 0.54 22.86
C GLY A 352 11.26 1.70 21.91
N LEU A 353 12.55 1.91 21.67
CA LEU A 353 13.04 2.92 20.71
C LEU A 353 12.58 2.60 19.28
N VAL A 354 12.73 1.35 18.82
CA VAL A 354 12.32 0.91 17.48
C VAL A 354 10.81 1.10 17.28
N LEU A 355 9.99 0.70 18.25
CA LEU A 355 8.54 0.90 18.21
C LEU A 355 8.16 2.38 18.16
N THR A 356 8.87 3.22 18.91
CA THR A 356 8.66 4.68 18.91
C THR A 356 8.96 5.29 17.55
N ILE A 357 10.10 4.93 16.94
CA ILE A 357 10.46 5.39 15.57
C ILE A 357 9.38 4.96 14.57
N ARG A 358 8.93 3.71 14.62
CA ARG A 358 7.88 3.20 13.74
C ARG A 358 6.55 3.94 13.92
N PHE A 359 6.17 4.25 15.16
CA PHE A 359 4.98 5.04 15.46
C PHE A 359 5.08 6.46 14.89
N ILE A 360 6.22 7.14 15.06
CA ILE A 360 6.47 8.46 14.48
C ILE A 360 6.33 8.43 12.95
N LEU A 361 6.93 7.44 12.29
CA LEU A 361 6.82 7.27 10.83
C LEU A 361 5.36 7.10 10.37
N GLU A 362 4.56 6.33 11.13
CA GLU A 362 3.14 6.11 10.83
C GLU A 362 2.33 7.40 10.96
N VAL A 363 2.56 8.18 12.03
CA VAL A 363 1.90 9.48 12.23
C VAL A 363 2.27 10.45 11.10
N LEU A 364 3.55 10.52 10.72
CA LEU A 364 4.01 11.36 9.61
C LEU A 364 3.40 10.94 8.27
N TYR A 365 3.23 9.64 8.05
CA TYR A 365 2.59 9.11 6.85
C TYR A 365 1.10 9.45 6.79
N GLN A 366 0.36 9.25 7.88
CA GLN A 366 -1.07 9.56 7.94
C GLN A 366 -1.36 11.06 7.77
N LYS A 367 -0.46 11.93 8.27
CA LYS A 367 -0.53 13.39 8.05
C LYS A 367 -0.12 13.81 6.63
N GLY A 368 0.34 12.89 5.79
CA GLY A 368 0.86 13.19 4.45
C GLY A 368 2.20 13.95 4.44
N SER A 369 2.80 14.21 5.62
CA SER A 369 4.09 14.88 5.78
C SER A 369 5.24 13.99 5.29
N LEU A 370 5.13 12.68 5.54
CA LEU A 370 5.98 11.70 4.87
C LEU A 370 5.45 11.57 3.44
N LYS A 371 5.89 12.46 2.55
CA LYS A 371 5.77 12.21 1.12
C LYS A 371 6.40 10.84 0.90
N VAL A 372 5.58 9.86 0.52
CA VAL A 372 6.01 8.54 0.03
C VAL A 372 7.33 8.78 -0.69
N MET A 373 8.43 8.17 -0.24
CA MET A 373 9.78 8.36 -0.81
C MET A 373 9.73 7.92 -2.28
N THR A 374 9.21 8.81 -3.10
CA THR A 374 9.40 8.80 -4.52
C THR A 374 10.83 9.24 -4.67
N ASN A 375 11.62 8.52 -5.45
CA ASN A 375 12.83 9.01 -6.09
C ASN A 375 12.52 10.22 -7.00
N GLY A 376 11.85 11.25 -6.48
CA GLY A 376 10.96 12.16 -7.20
C GLY A 376 11.45 13.60 -7.26
N ASN A 377 12.60 13.91 -6.66
CA ASN A 377 13.34 15.14 -6.97
C ASN A 377 14.62 14.85 -7.77
N SER A 378 14.99 13.58 -7.97
CA SER A 378 16.11 13.17 -8.83
C SER A 378 15.64 12.72 -10.22
N SER A 379 14.58 13.36 -10.73
CA SER A 379 14.04 13.14 -12.07
C SER A 379 14.97 13.57 -13.22
N SER A 380 16.25 13.88 -12.95
CA SER A 380 17.25 14.20 -13.99
C SER A 380 18.38 13.18 -14.14
N SER A 381 18.69 12.33 -13.14
CA SER A 381 19.93 11.53 -13.18
C SER A 381 19.72 10.04 -13.45
N TYR A 382 18.70 9.40 -12.89
CA TYR A 382 18.36 7.98 -13.20
C TYR A 382 17.48 7.83 -14.44
N PHE A 383 16.69 8.87 -14.75
CA PHE A 383 16.23 9.12 -16.11
C PHE A 383 17.19 10.09 -16.78
N LYS A 384 18.48 9.72 -16.83
CA LYS A 384 19.35 10.18 -17.92
C LYS A 384 18.50 9.98 -19.16
N LYS A 385 18.15 11.06 -19.87
CA LYS A 385 17.42 11.03 -21.15
C LYS A 385 17.81 9.76 -21.92
N GLN A 386 17.06 8.67 -21.75
CA GLN A 386 16.56 8.00 -22.93
C GLN A 386 15.70 9.09 -23.54
N GLN A 387 16.35 9.95 -24.35
CA GLN A 387 15.72 10.39 -25.57
C GLN A 387 15.25 9.08 -26.15
N VAL A 388 13.99 8.73 -25.87
CA VAL A 388 13.25 7.75 -26.65
C VAL A 388 13.42 8.31 -28.04
N ILE A 389 14.38 7.76 -28.78
CA ILE A 389 14.64 8.18 -30.14
C ILE A 389 13.31 7.87 -30.81
N PRO A 390 12.52 8.89 -31.22
CA PRO A 390 11.16 8.66 -31.67
C PRO A 390 11.09 7.67 -32.84
N SER A 391 12.21 7.46 -33.53
CA SER A 391 12.35 6.51 -34.63
C SER A 391 12.46 5.03 -34.24
N GLN A 392 12.55 4.65 -32.96
CA GLN A 392 12.83 3.25 -32.59
C GLN A 392 11.77 2.51 -31.78
N GLU A 393 10.68 3.14 -31.31
CA GLU A 393 9.61 2.36 -30.69
C GLU A 393 8.56 1.92 -31.74
N PRO A 394 8.54 0.64 -32.15
CA PRO A 394 7.59 0.14 -33.13
C PRO A 394 6.14 0.33 -32.66
N LEU A 395 5.88 0.41 -31.35
CA LEU A 395 4.55 0.65 -30.80
C LEU A 395 4.00 2.03 -31.19
N ILE A 396 4.75 3.11 -30.98
CA ILE A 396 4.31 4.48 -31.29
C ILE A 396 4.07 4.64 -32.79
N ASN A 397 5.01 4.17 -33.61
CA ASN A 397 4.91 4.28 -35.07
C ASN A 397 3.70 3.49 -35.60
N LYS A 398 3.49 2.28 -35.07
CA LYS A 398 2.33 1.44 -35.42
C LYS A 398 1.02 2.11 -35.01
N ILE A 399 0.95 2.66 -33.80
CA ILE A 399 -0.23 3.34 -33.27
C ILE A 399 -0.54 4.61 -34.09
N ASN A 400 0.46 5.44 -34.38
CA ASN A 400 0.25 6.68 -35.14
C ASN A 400 -0.03 6.44 -36.63
N ALA A 401 0.43 5.32 -37.19
CA ALA A 401 0.21 4.98 -38.60
C ALA A 401 -1.13 4.25 -38.86
N SER A 402 -1.81 3.79 -37.82
CA SER A 402 -2.97 2.89 -37.96
C SER A 402 -4.24 3.49 -37.38
N ASN A 403 -5.38 3.18 -38.00
CA ASN A 403 -6.67 3.47 -37.42
C ASN A 403 -6.86 2.61 -36.16
N LEU A 404 -7.45 3.18 -35.10
CA LEU A 404 -7.69 2.51 -33.81
C LEU A 404 -8.33 1.12 -33.95
N GLU A 405 -9.19 0.95 -34.96
CA GLU A 405 -9.85 -0.32 -35.27
C GLU A 405 -8.88 -1.44 -35.68
N VAL A 406 -7.81 -1.08 -36.40
CA VAL A 406 -6.74 -2.04 -36.77
C VAL A 406 -5.90 -2.39 -35.54
N ILE A 407 -5.75 -1.44 -34.62
CA ILE A 407 -4.97 -1.60 -33.40
C ILE A 407 -5.63 -2.59 -32.44
N GLU A 408 -6.96 -2.60 -32.33
CA GLU A 408 -7.68 -3.57 -31.49
C GLU A 408 -7.48 -5.04 -31.92
N GLN A 409 -7.18 -5.27 -33.20
CA GLN A 409 -6.90 -6.61 -33.73
C GLN A 409 -5.44 -7.05 -33.48
N TRP A 410 -4.58 -6.14 -33.06
CA TRP A 410 -3.19 -6.45 -32.81
C TRP A 410 -2.99 -7.06 -31.43
N ASN A 411 -2.50 -8.29 -31.41
CA ASN A 411 -2.01 -8.90 -30.19
C ASN A 411 -0.63 -8.33 -29.87
N PHE A 412 -0.58 -7.22 -29.14
CA PHE A 412 0.66 -6.72 -28.60
C PHE A 412 1.08 -7.56 -27.39
N ASP A 413 2.36 -7.90 -27.31
CA ASP A 413 2.93 -8.50 -26.09
C ASP A 413 2.97 -7.52 -24.91
N LYS A 414 2.68 -6.24 -25.16
CA LYS A 414 2.73 -5.14 -24.20
C LYS A 414 1.34 -4.58 -23.92
N LEU A 415 1.04 -4.38 -22.64
CA LEU A 415 -0.15 -3.65 -22.21
C LEU A 415 0.09 -2.15 -22.33
N TRP A 416 -0.84 -1.43 -22.94
CA TRP A 416 -0.73 0.03 -23.11
C TRP A 416 -2.10 0.71 -23.01
N CYS A 417 -2.10 2.01 -22.75
CA CYS A 417 -3.30 2.84 -22.76
C CYS A 417 -2.98 4.29 -23.15
N ILE A 418 -4.02 5.10 -23.34
CA ILE A 418 -3.90 6.53 -23.64
C ILE A 418 -4.30 7.33 -22.40
N TYR A 419 -3.45 8.28 -21.99
CA TYR A 419 -3.74 9.23 -20.93
C TYR A 419 -3.25 10.63 -21.33
N HIS A 420 -4.16 11.61 -21.44
CA HIS A 420 -3.82 12.99 -21.87
C HIS A 420 -3.07 13.03 -23.22
N ASN A 421 -3.52 12.23 -24.20
CA ASN A 421 -2.86 11.98 -25.50
C ASN A 421 -1.42 11.46 -25.36
N GLN A 422 -1.08 10.81 -24.25
CA GLN A 422 0.20 10.14 -24.06
C GLN A 422 -0.02 8.63 -24.09
N ILE A 423 0.87 7.91 -24.77
CA ILE A 423 0.89 6.45 -24.74
C ILE A 423 1.64 6.03 -23.47
N ILE A 424 0.96 5.25 -22.64
CA ILE A 424 1.50 4.74 -21.37
C ILE A 424 1.69 3.23 -21.48
N ASP A 425 2.92 2.75 -21.27
CA ASP A 425 3.24 1.31 -21.22
C ASP A 425 2.98 0.77 -19.81
N LEU A 426 1.93 -0.04 -19.67
CA LEU A 426 1.49 -0.61 -18.40
C LEU A 426 2.16 -1.96 -18.09
N SER A 427 3.01 -2.49 -18.97
CA SER A 427 3.57 -3.85 -18.85
C SER A 427 4.39 -4.05 -17.57
N GLN A 428 4.98 -2.98 -17.04
CA GLN A 428 5.78 -3.00 -15.81
C GLN A 428 5.04 -2.43 -14.60
N MET A 429 3.76 -2.07 -14.76
CA MET A 429 2.96 -1.45 -13.71
C MET A 429 2.03 -2.46 -13.06
N ILE A 430 2.13 -2.62 -11.74
CA ILE A 430 1.20 -3.45 -10.98
C ILE A 430 0.04 -2.59 -10.46
N HIS A 431 -1.18 -2.87 -10.92
CA HIS A 431 -2.37 -2.20 -10.40
C HIS A 431 -2.72 -2.73 -9.01
N PRO A 432 -3.01 -1.87 -8.01
CA PRO A 432 -3.36 -2.33 -6.65
C PRO A 432 -4.63 -3.17 -6.58
N ALA A 433 -5.55 -3.04 -7.54
CA ALA A 433 -6.74 -3.89 -7.64
C ALA A 433 -6.60 -5.05 -8.66
N GLY A 434 -5.38 -5.30 -9.16
CA GLY A 434 -5.05 -6.40 -10.05
C GLY A 434 -4.85 -5.98 -11.51
N ASN A 435 -3.89 -6.61 -12.17
CA ASN A 435 -3.48 -6.30 -13.54
C ASN A 435 -4.52 -6.66 -14.61
N TYR A 436 -5.51 -7.48 -14.29
CA TYR A 436 -6.65 -7.70 -15.19
C TYR A 436 -7.38 -6.39 -15.55
N ILE A 437 -7.32 -5.36 -14.70
CA ILE A 437 -7.92 -4.04 -15.00
C ILE A 437 -7.19 -3.38 -16.17
N TRP A 438 -5.86 -3.48 -16.22
CA TRP A 438 -5.06 -2.97 -17.33
C TRP A 438 -5.44 -3.64 -18.64
N LYS A 439 -5.68 -4.94 -18.61
CA LYS A 439 -6.17 -5.68 -19.78
C LYS A 439 -7.56 -5.23 -20.24
N LEU A 440 -8.44 -4.80 -19.33
CA LEU A 440 -9.79 -4.33 -19.68
C LEU A 440 -9.81 -2.93 -20.28
N ILE A 441 -8.76 -2.14 -20.04
CA ILE A 441 -8.63 -0.76 -20.55
C ILE A 441 -7.50 -0.62 -21.58
N GLU A 442 -6.97 -1.75 -22.04
CA GLU A 442 -5.90 -1.78 -23.03
C GLU A 442 -6.36 -1.06 -24.30
N GLY A 443 -5.49 -0.18 -24.80
CA GLY A 443 -5.74 0.64 -25.98
C GLY A 443 -6.77 1.77 -25.83
N GLN A 444 -7.42 1.90 -24.68
CA GLN A 444 -8.44 2.93 -24.44
C GLN A 444 -7.84 4.23 -23.88
N ASP A 445 -8.58 5.33 -24.05
CA ASP A 445 -8.35 6.56 -23.27
C ASP A 445 -8.86 6.36 -21.84
N ILE A 446 -7.93 6.28 -20.89
CA ILE A 446 -8.23 5.98 -19.48
C ILE A 446 -8.48 7.23 -18.66
N THR A 447 -8.40 8.42 -19.25
CA THR A 447 -8.52 9.71 -18.55
C THR A 447 -9.83 9.78 -17.76
N LYS A 448 -10.95 9.35 -18.33
CA LYS A 448 -12.25 9.32 -17.62
C LYS A 448 -12.27 8.39 -16.40
N TYR A 449 -11.54 7.28 -16.46
CA TYR A 449 -11.47 6.30 -15.37
C TYR A 449 -10.55 6.79 -14.26
N VAL A 450 -9.36 7.30 -14.60
CA VAL A 450 -8.38 7.73 -13.58
C VAL A 450 -8.83 8.97 -12.82
N LEU A 451 -9.57 9.87 -13.48
CA LEU A 451 -10.20 11.04 -12.84
C LEU A 451 -11.46 10.70 -12.05
N GLY A 452 -11.87 9.44 -12.02
CA GLY A 452 -13.05 8.97 -11.31
C GLY A 452 -14.36 9.55 -11.84
N ALA A 453 -14.41 9.90 -13.12
CA ALA A 453 -15.64 10.37 -13.78
C ALA A 453 -16.52 9.18 -14.20
N TYR A 454 -15.91 8.08 -14.65
CA TYR A 454 -16.59 6.87 -15.10
C TYR A 454 -16.02 5.62 -14.44
N PRO A 455 -16.85 4.58 -14.20
CA PRO A 455 -16.34 3.25 -13.87
C PRO A 455 -15.84 2.56 -15.14
N VAL A 456 -14.98 1.54 -14.98
CA VAL A 456 -14.61 0.66 -16.08
C VAL A 456 -15.86 -0.16 -16.46
N PRO A 457 -16.40 -0.05 -17.70
CA PRO A 457 -17.72 -0.57 -18.04
C PRO A 457 -17.91 -2.07 -17.76
N GLN A 458 -16.85 -2.84 -17.92
CA GLN A 458 -16.83 -4.29 -17.71
C GLN A 458 -16.77 -4.67 -16.22
N LEU A 459 -16.72 -3.70 -15.30
CA LEU A 459 -16.63 -3.94 -13.86
C LEU A 459 -17.81 -3.30 -13.13
N THR A 460 -18.30 -3.98 -12.11
CA THR A 460 -19.35 -3.48 -11.20
C THR A 460 -18.79 -2.54 -10.12
N LEU A 461 -17.61 -1.97 -10.35
CA LEU A 461 -16.93 -1.10 -9.40
C LEU A 461 -17.48 0.33 -9.50
N LYS A 462 -17.56 1.01 -8.36
CA LYS A 462 -17.83 2.45 -8.34
C LYS A 462 -16.66 3.22 -8.99
N PRO A 463 -16.91 4.38 -9.61
CA PRO A 463 -15.84 5.27 -10.08
C PRO A 463 -14.87 5.58 -8.95
N TYR A 464 -13.56 5.60 -9.25
CA TYR A 464 -12.52 5.84 -8.26
C TYR A 464 -11.64 7.02 -8.70
N HIS A 465 -11.61 8.07 -7.88
CA HIS A 465 -10.75 9.22 -8.10
C HIS A 465 -9.33 8.92 -7.63
N HIS A 466 -8.39 8.81 -8.56
CA HIS A 466 -7.00 8.52 -8.23
C HIS A 466 -6.32 9.75 -7.63
N SER A 467 -5.38 9.52 -6.71
CA SER A 467 -4.59 10.61 -6.12
C SER A 467 -3.66 11.23 -7.17
N SER A 468 -3.31 12.50 -6.98
CA SER A 468 -2.30 13.17 -7.82
C SER A 468 -0.97 12.40 -7.88
N TYR A 469 -0.64 11.68 -6.80
CA TYR A 469 0.48 10.76 -6.75
C TYR A 469 0.35 9.60 -7.75
N ALA A 470 -0.81 8.94 -7.81
CA ALA A 470 -1.05 7.85 -8.74
C ALA A 470 -0.99 8.34 -10.20
N LEU A 471 -1.50 9.54 -10.49
CA LEU A 471 -1.41 10.17 -11.81
C LEU A 471 0.05 10.48 -12.17
N LYS A 472 0.85 11.01 -11.22
CA LYS A 472 2.30 11.22 -11.44
C LYS A 472 3.05 9.90 -11.64
N ALA A 473 2.67 8.85 -10.92
CA ALA A 473 3.27 7.52 -11.08
C ALA A 473 2.95 6.93 -12.45
N LEU A 474 1.71 7.07 -12.93
CA LEU A 474 1.29 6.66 -14.27
C LEU A 474 2.14 7.34 -15.35
N LEU A 475 2.35 8.66 -15.23
CA LEU A 475 3.16 9.44 -16.18
C LEU A 475 4.64 9.03 -16.23
N LYS A 476 5.17 8.29 -15.26
CA LYS A 476 6.54 7.73 -15.32
C LYS A 476 6.68 6.64 -16.39
N TYR A 477 5.57 6.05 -16.81
CA TYR A 477 5.51 5.00 -17.82
C TYR A 477 5.11 5.53 -19.20
N LYS A 478 5.18 6.85 -19.40
CA LYS A 478 4.98 7.47 -20.71
C LYS A 478 6.07 6.98 -21.66
N THR A 479 5.68 6.35 -22.75
CA THR A 479 6.62 5.97 -23.83
C THR A 479 6.56 6.94 -25.00
N GLY A 480 5.39 7.51 -25.29
CA GLY A 480 5.20 8.38 -26.45
C GLY A 480 4.09 9.41 -26.29
N VAL A 481 4.00 10.29 -27.27
CA VAL A 481 2.83 11.14 -27.49
C VAL A 481 1.99 10.46 -28.56
N TYR A 482 0.73 10.19 -28.24
CA TYR A 482 -0.24 9.81 -29.24
C TYR A 482 -0.50 11.06 -30.09
N ILE A 483 -0.11 11.02 -31.37
CA ILE A 483 -0.31 12.16 -32.26
C ILE A 483 -1.78 12.15 -32.62
N ASN A 484 -2.58 12.87 -31.82
CA ASN A 484 -3.82 13.39 -32.34
C ASN A 484 -3.43 14.28 -33.52
N GLN A 485 -4.10 14.12 -34.67
CA GLN A 485 -3.90 14.98 -35.84
C GLN A 485 -3.74 16.42 -35.35
N ASP A 486 -2.68 17.10 -35.78
CA ASP A 486 -2.22 18.40 -35.29
C ASP A 486 -3.34 19.44 -35.21
N LEU A 487 -4.18 19.33 -34.18
CA LEU A 487 -5.36 20.15 -33.97
C LEU A 487 -4.86 21.49 -33.49
N GLU A 488 -4.66 22.37 -34.44
CA GLU A 488 -4.30 23.78 -34.27
C GLU A 488 -5.51 24.58 -33.78
N LEU A 489 -6.10 24.12 -32.68
CA LEU A 489 -7.34 24.67 -32.14
C LEU A 489 -7.12 26.03 -31.48
N PHE A 490 -5.95 26.25 -30.88
CA PHE A 490 -5.64 27.50 -30.19
C PHE A 490 -4.66 28.33 -31.01
N TYR A 491 -4.86 29.63 -31.01
CA TYR A 491 -4.02 30.60 -31.68
C TYR A 491 -3.44 31.57 -30.66
N ASP A 492 -2.12 31.68 -30.59
CA ASP A 492 -1.45 32.64 -29.71
C ASP A 492 -1.41 34.02 -30.39
N ILE A 493 -2.12 34.97 -29.79
CA ILE A 493 -2.32 36.34 -30.31
C ILE A 493 -0.97 37.08 -30.42
N ASN A 494 -0.06 36.84 -29.48
CA ASN A 494 1.20 37.57 -29.40
C ASN A 494 2.24 37.03 -30.39
N THR A 495 2.28 35.71 -30.57
CA THR A 495 3.26 35.06 -31.45
C THR A 495 2.73 34.78 -32.85
N ASN A 496 1.43 34.94 -33.08
CA ASN A 496 0.75 34.68 -34.35
C ASN A 496 0.95 33.22 -34.81
N ARG A 497 0.90 32.28 -33.87
CA ARG A 497 1.19 30.84 -34.08
C ARG A 497 0.12 29.96 -33.46
N SER A 498 -0.19 28.87 -34.15
CA SER A 498 -1.04 27.81 -33.64
C SER A 498 -0.37 27.03 -32.50
N ILE A 499 -1.15 26.69 -31.48
CA ILE A 499 -0.75 25.92 -30.30
C ILE A 499 -1.49 24.57 -30.34
N LYS A 500 -0.72 23.49 -30.43
CA LYS A 500 -1.27 22.12 -30.52
C LYS A 500 -1.81 21.58 -29.19
N LYS A 501 -1.21 21.99 -28.07
CA LYS A 501 -1.62 21.54 -26.74
C LYS A 501 -1.52 22.68 -25.77
N LEU A 502 -2.66 23.06 -25.21
CA LEU A 502 -2.73 24.16 -24.27
C LEU A 502 -2.89 23.65 -22.85
N LYS A 503 -2.19 24.29 -21.93
CA LYS A 503 -2.48 24.31 -20.50
C LYS A 503 -2.34 25.75 -20.04
N ALA A 504 -3.46 26.41 -19.79
CA ALA A 504 -3.49 27.82 -19.41
C ALA A 504 -4.61 28.09 -18.40
N ILE A 505 -4.52 29.24 -17.75
CA ILE A 505 -5.57 29.76 -16.88
C ILE A 505 -6.54 30.55 -17.75
N TRP A 506 -7.83 30.22 -17.64
CA TRP A 506 -8.92 30.85 -18.36
C TRP A 506 -9.90 31.49 -17.37
N THR A 507 -10.51 32.60 -17.78
CA THR A 507 -11.49 33.31 -16.95
C THR A 507 -12.89 33.09 -17.51
N VAL A 508 -13.84 32.73 -16.65
CA VAL A 508 -15.26 32.65 -17.04
C VAL A 508 -15.82 34.06 -17.19
N THR A 509 -16.25 34.42 -18.40
CA THR A 509 -16.80 35.75 -18.71
C THR A 509 -18.31 35.73 -18.93
N SER A 510 -18.86 34.60 -19.38
CA SER A 510 -20.29 34.48 -19.66
C SER A 510 -20.86 33.16 -19.13
N VAL A 511 -22.08 33.20 -18.60
CA VAL A 511 -22.85 32.02 -18.18
C VAL A 511 -24.25 32.16 -18.74
N ASN A 512 -24.58 31.33 -19.73
CA ASN A 512 -25.87 31.36 -20.42
C ASN A 512 -26.66 30.08 -20.06
N PRO A 513 -27.62 30.14 -19.14
CA PRO A 513 -28.39 28.97 -18.75
C PRO A 513 -29.34 28.54 -19.88
N TYR A 514 -29.31 27.26 -20.23
CA TYR A 514 -30.35 26.63 -21.05
C TYR A 514 -31.49 26.11 -20.16
N THR A 515 -31.13 25.49 -19.04
CA THR A 515 -32.05 25.03 -18.00
C THR A 515 -31.43 25.31 -16.63
N PHE A 516 -32.16 25.02 -15.54
CA PHE A 516 -31.61 25.12 -14.18
C PHE A 516 -30.44 24.13 -13.92
N LEU A 517 -30.29 23.10 -14.77
CA LEU A 517 -29.22 22.12 -14.68
C LEU A 517 -28.16 22.26 -15.76
N ILE A 518 -28.38 22.99 -16.84
CA ILE A 518 -27.48 23.03 -17.99
C ILE A 518 -27.21 24.47 -18.37
N ALA A 519 -25.95 24.87 -18.42
CA ALA A 519 -25.53 26.19 -18.86
C ALA A 519 -24.34 26.12 -19.81
N LYS A 520 -24.26 27.10 -20.73
CA LYS A 520 -23.08 27.38 -21.54
C LYS A 520 -22.18 28.34 -20.77
N PHE A 521 -20.97 27.92 -20.48
CA PHE A 521 -19.91 28.72 -19.88
C PHE A 521 -18.96 29.20 -20.96
N GLY A 522 -18.79 30.51 -21.06
CA GLY A 522 -17.83 31.16 -21.94
C GLY A 522 -16.52 31.45 -21.21
N PHE A 523 -15.42 30.94 -21.73
CA PHE A 523 -14.09 31.13 -21.17
C PHE A 523 -13.24 32.00 -22.09
N THR A 524 -12.57 33.02 -21.55
CA THR A 524 -11.63 33.85 -22.32
C THR A 524 -10.21 33.74 -21.77
N ASN A 525 -9.24 33.98 -22.64
CA ASN A 525 -7.84 34.07 -22.30
C ASN A 525 -7.19 35.24 -23.07
N GLN A 526 -6.31 35.99 -22.42
CA GLN A 526 -5.68 37.18 -23.02
C GLN A 526 -4.61 36.85 -24.08
N GLN A 527 -4.06 35.64 -24.03
CA GLN A 527 -3.00 35.17 -24.92
C GLN A 527 -3.54 34.30 -26.06
N PHE A 528 -4.64 33.60 -25.86
CA PHE A 528 -5.12 32.58 -26.78
C PHE A 528 -6.53 32.86 -27.32
N GLN A 529 -6.70 32.69 -28.63
CA GLN A 529 -7.97 32.64 -29.33
C GLN A 529 -8.28 31.20 -29.78
N LEU A 530 -9.57 30.92 -29.99
CA LEU A 530 -10.07 29.65 -30.48
C LEU A 530 -10.23 29.71 -31.99
N LYS A 531 -9.60 28.79 -32.71
CA LYS A 531 -9.82 28.61 -34.15
C LYS A 531 -11.19 27.95 -34.38
N ASN A 532 -12.06 28.64 -35.10
CA ASN A 532 -13.47 28.33 -35.22
C ASN A 532 -13.86 27.76 -36.59
N ASP A 533 -12.98 27.82 -37.58
CA ASP A 533 -13.19 27.31 -38.95
C ASP A 533 -13.00 25.78 -39.10
N LEU A 534 -12.74 25.05 -38.01
CA LEU A 534 -12.58 23.60 -38.05
C LEU A 534 -13.85 22.91 -38.59
N ASN A 535 -13.71 21.91 -39.46
CA ASN A 535 -14.87 21.30 -40.12
C ASN A 535 -15.84 20.57 -39.17
N GLY A 536 -15.41 20.20 -37.96
CA GLY A 536 -16.22 19.44 -36.98
C GLY A 536 -15.95 17.94 -36.99
N LEU A 537 -15.36 17.41 -38.08
CA LEU A 537 -14.89 16.02 -38.14
C LEU A 537 -13.60 15.86 -37.33
N GLU A 538 -12.72 16.85 -37.43
CA GLU A 538 -11.45 16.89 -36.69
C GLU A 538 -11.65 17.03 -35.18
N THR A 539 -12.73 17.67 -34.76
CA THR A 539 -13.01 17.92 -33.34
C THR A 539 -13.85 16.82 -32.70
N PHE A 540 -14.32 15.85 -33.47
CA PHE A 540 -15.22 14.81 -32.99
C PHE A 540 -14.59 13.99 -31.86
N GLY A 541 -15.30 13.89 -30.74
CA GLY A 541 -14.83 13.14 -29.56
C GLY A 541 -13.77 13.86 -28.72
N SER A 542 -13.35 15.06 -29.13
CA SER A 542 -12.37 15.83 -28.39
C SER A 542 -12.96 16.47 -27.13
N TYR A 543 -12.14 16.61 -26.09
CA TYR A 543 -12.55 17.16 -24.80
C TYR A 543 -11.44 18.00 -24.16
N PHE A 544 -11.81 18.79 -23.16
CA PHE A 544 -10.90 19.51 -22.28
C PHE A 544 -10.95 18.94 -20.88
N ILE A 545 -9.85 19.04 -20.15
CA ILE A 545 -9.83 18.81 -18.70
C ILE A 545 -9.82 20.16 -18.02
N ILE A 546 -10.74 20.35 -17.08
CA ILE A 546 -10.88 21.60 -16.35
C ILE A 546 -10.69 21.35 -14.87
N LYS A 547 -9.93 22.24 -14.24
CA LYS A 547 -9.68 22.26 -12.80
C LYS A 547 -9.83 23.69 -12.27
N SER A 548 -10.33 23.83 -11.05
CA SER A 548 -10.26 25.11 -10.33
C SER A 548 -8.79 25.46 -10.03
N ASP A 549 -8.43 26.72 -10.26
CA ASP A 549 -7.08 27.23 -9.96
C ASP A 549 -6.91 27.55 -8.47
N ASP A 550 -7.98 28.02 -7.82
CA ASP A 550 -8.00 28.47 -6.42
C ASP A 550 -8.30 27.36 -5.40
N ASN A 551 -8.92 26.25 -5.81
CA ASN A 551 -9.38 25.19 -4.93
C ASN A 551 -8.95 23.79 -5.38
N ASN A 552 -7.91 23.27 -4.73
CA ASN A 552 -7.36 21.94 -4.99
C ASN A 552 -8.28 20.78 -4.56
N ASP A 553 -9.30 21.03 -3.73
CA ASP A 553 -10.25 19.99 -3.30
C ASP A 553 -11.31 19.71 -4.37
N ILE A 554 -11.52 20.63 -5.31
CA ILE A 554 -12.42 20.42 -6.44
C ILE A 554 -11.77 19.48 -7.44
N HIS A 555 -12.43 18.35 -7.69
CA HIS A 555 -11.92 17.34 -8.61
C HIS A 555 -11.96 17.85 -10.05
N GLN A 556 -10.87 17.70 -10.80
CA GLN A 556 -10.85 18.02 -12.22
C GLN A 556 -11.77 17.10 -13.04
N ARG A 557 -12.34 17.61 -14.14
CA ARG A 557 -13.32 16.89 -14.96
C ARG A 557 -13.11 17.13 -16.45
N GLN A 558 -13.54 16.16 -17.25
CA GLN A 558 -13.55 16.27 -18.70
C GLN A 558 -14.85 16.92 -19.18
N TYR A 559 -14.75 17.79 -20.18
CA TYR A 559 -15.88 18.39 -20.87
C TYR A 559 -15.65 18.35 -22.37
N THR A 560 -16.63 17.82 -23.09
CA THR A 560 -16.60 17.72 -24.54
C THR A 560 -16.49 19.10 -25.18
N MET A 561 -15.68 19.20 -26.22
CA MET A 561 -15.62 20.38 -27.07
C MET A 561 -16.88 20.44 -27.95
N VAL A 562 -17.51 21.61 -28.05
CA VAL A 562 -18.75 21.81 -28.82
C VAL A 562 -18.68 23.13 -29.61
N LEU A 563 -17.88 23.15 -30.66
CA LEU A 563 -17.63 24.38 -31.44
C LEU A 563 -18.89 24.89 -32.15
N SER A 564 -19.79 23.99 -32.55
CA SER A 564 -21.11 24.29 -33.15
C SER A 564 -22.00 25.22 -32.30
N MET A 565 -21.65 25.40 -31.03
CA MET A 565 -22.36 26.24 -30.06
C MET A 565 -21.61 27.53 -29.71
N THR A 566 -20.51 27.87 -30.41
CA THR A 566 -19.91 29.21 -30.37
C THR A 566 -20.92 30.24 -30.86
N ASN A 567 -20.78 31.49 -30.40
CA ASN A 567 -21.65 32.58 -30.85
C ASN A 567 -21.49 32.78 -32.37
N GLN A 568 -20.24 32.70 -32.85
CA GLN A 568 -19.94 32.88 -34.26
C GLN A 568 -20.50 31.77 -35.14
N ARG A 569 -20.44 30.49 -34.74
CA ARG A 569 -21.09 29.42 -35.52
C ARG A 569 -22.60 29.48 -35.48
N THR A 570 -23.18 29.85 -34.34
CA THR A 570 -24.63 30.03 -34.23
C THR A 570 -25.11 31.14 -35.16
N LYS A 571 -24.37 32.26 -35.23
CA LYS A 571 -24.63 33.35 -36.17
C LYS A 571 -24.48 32.87 -37.61
N TYR A 572 -23.33 32.27 -37.94
CA TYR A 572 -23.05 31.74 -39.27
C TYR A 572 -24.13 30.77 -39.76
N ARG A 573 -24.58 29.85 -38.91
CA ARG A 573 -25.65 28.90 -39.22
C ARG A 573 -26.99 29.59 -39.54
N LYS A 574 -27.34 30.66 -38.83
CA LYS A 574 -28.54 31.46 -39.10
C LYS A 574 -28.45 32.19 -40.42
N ASP A 575 -27.30 32.84 -40.66
CA ASP A 575 -27.05 33.57 -41.91
C ASP A 575 -27.04 32.62 -43.11
N LEU A 576 -26.48 31.41 -42.94
CA LEU A 576 -26.47 30.36 -43.95
C LEU A 576 -27.87 29.82 -44.24
N LEU A 577 -28.71 29.64 -43.22
CA LEU A 577 -30.11 29.25 -43.39
C LEU A 577 -30.90 30.33 -44.17
N GLU A 578 -30.65 31.61 -43.89
CA GLU A 578 -31.28 32.71 -44.62
C GLU A 578 -30.81 32.73 -46.09
N LEU A 579 -29.50 32.59 -46.32
CA LEU A 579 -28.94 32.46 -47.67
C LEU A 579 -29.56 31.28 -48.43
N PHE A 580 -29.61 30.11 -47.80
CA PHE A 580 -30.24 28.91 -48.37
C PHE A 580 -31.70 29.18 -48.77
N ARG A 581 -32.50 29.82 -47.90
CA ARG A 581 -33.89 30.18 -48.22
C ARG A 581 -33.98 31.15 -49.40
N LYS A 582 -33.11 32.15 -49.50
CA LYS A 582 -33.07 33.09 -50.62
C LYS A 582 -32.74 32.38 -51.93
N ILE A 583 -31.70 31.53 -51.91
CA ILE A 583 -31.27 30.74 -53.07
C ILE A 583 -32.40 29.83 -53.56
N ILE A 584 -33.02 29.05 -52.68
CA ILE A 584 -34.09 28.10 -53.05
C ILE A 584 -35.34 28.81 -53.58
N ASN A 585 -35.62 30.02 -53.10
CA ASN A 585 -36.76 30.82 -53.55
C ASN A 585 -36.41 31.78 -54.70
N LEU A 586 -35.20 31.67 -55.29
CA LEU A 586 -34.71 32.54 -56.37
C LEU A 586 -34.82 34.03 -56.06
N GLN A 587 -34.64 34.40 -54.78
CA GLN A 587 -34.65 35.79 -54.33
C GLN A 587 -33.30 36.46 -54.65
N PRO A 588 -33.29 37.78 -54.93
CA PRO A 588 -32.05 38.50 -55.18
C PRO A 588 -31.12 38.40 -53.96
N LEU A 589 -29.86 38.08 -54.24
CA LEU A 589 -28.81 37.99 -53.23
C LEU A 589 -28.21 39.38 -52.99
N HIS A 590 -28.17 39.83 -51.74
CA HIS A 590 -27.35 40.97 -51.36
C HIS A 590 -25.85 40.60 -51.40
N LYS A 591 -24.97 41.61 -51.49
CA LYS A 591 -23.54 41.42 -51.81
C LYS A 591 -22.73 40.57 -50.82
N ASP A 592 -23.12 40.51 -49.54
CA ASP A 592 -22.29 39.88 -48.52
C ASP A 592 -22.74 38.45 -48.25
N LEU A 593 -21.98 37.49 -48.79
CA LEU A 593 -22.14 36.08 -48.45
C LEU A 593 -21.75 35.86 -46.98
N PRO A 594 -22.49 34.99 -46.24
CA PRO A 594 -22.10 34.60 -44.89
C PRO A 594 -20.66 34.07 -44.90
N LYS A 595 -19.83 34.57 -43.98
CA LYS A 595 -18.48 34.08 -43.75
C LYS A 595 -18.33 33.72 -42.29
N LEU A 596 -17.73 32.56 -42.03
CA LEU A 596 -17.39 32.15 -40.68
C LEU A 596 -16.14 32.92 -40.24
N GLU A 597 -16.23 33.60 -39.10
CA GLU A 597 -15.05 34.21 -38.48
C GLU A 597 -14.05 33.10 -38.09
N GLU A 598 -12.79 33.27 -38.50
CA GLU A 598 -11.73 32.27 -38.29
C GLU A 598 -11.43 32.04 -36.81
N PHE A 599 -11.55 33.10 -35.98
CA PHE A 599 -11.21 33.06 -34.57
C PHE A 599 -12.38 33.51 -33.68
N ASP A 600 -12.50 32.87 -32.52
CA ASP A 600 -13.38 33.28 -31.43
C ASP A 600 -12.52 33.58 -30.18
N ASN A 601 -12.87 34.63 -29.43
CA ASN A 601 -12.21 34.97 -28.18
C ASN A 601 -12.73 34.13 -27.00
N GLU A 602 -13.88 33.48 -27.18
CA GLU A 602 -14.56 32.67 -26.17
C GLU A 602 -14.45 31.18 -26.51
N LEU A 603 -13.98 30.37 -25.56
CA LEU A 603 -14.10 28.92 -25.58
C LEU A 603 -15.43 28.53 -24.91
N PRO A 604 -16.44 28.02 -25.66
CA PRO A 604 -17.71 27.64 -25.07
C PRO A 604 -17.66 26.20 -24.55
N LEU A 605 -18.17 25.99 -23.34
CA LEU A 605 -18.36 24.66 -22.76
C LEU A 605 -19.76 24.55 -22.17
N ILE A 606 -20.50 23.52 -22.57
CA ILE A 606 -21.84 23.27 -22.06
C ILE A 606 -21.73 22.23 -20.94
N ILE A 607 -22.08 22.65 -19.72
CA ILE A 607 -21.89 21.84 -18.52
C ILE A 607 -23.24 21.59 -17.88
N LYS A 608 -23.50 20.32 -17.55
CA LYS A 608 -24.64 19.94 -16.70
C LYS A 608 -24.22 19.86 -15.24
N LYS A 609 -24.97 20.55 -14.38
CA LYS A 609 -24.87 20.52 -12.93
C LYS A 609 -25.21 19.13 -12.40
N TYR A 610 -24.31 18.57 -11.60
CA TYR A 610 -24.52 17.33 -10.87
C TYR A 610 -24.24 17.58 -9.39
N GLU A 611 -25.21 17.32 -8.52
CA GLU A 611 -25.09 17.54 -7.07
C GLU A 611 -24.12 16.53 -6.44
N THR A 612 -22.83 16.85 -6.51
CA THR A 612 -21.75 16.02 -5.98
C THR A 612 -20.85 16.86 -5.11
N LYS A 613 -20.53 16.36 -3.91
CA LYS A 613 -19.57 16.99 -3.01
C LYS A 613 -18.22 17.08 -3.72
N ASN A 614 -17.65 18.28 -3.79
CA ASN A 614 -16.40 18.59 -4.50
C ASN A 614 -16.43 18.33 -6.02
N GLY A 615 -17.62 18.18 -6.62
CA GLY A 615 -17.75 18.03 -8.06
C GLY A 615 -17.61 19.35 -8.80
N PHE A 616 -16.77 19.35 -9.85
CA PHE A 616 -16.53 20.54 -10.67
C PHE A 616 -17.81 21.14 -11.25
N SER A 617 -18.73 20.32 -11.78
CA SER A 617 -19.95 20.84 -12.40
C SER A 617 -20.85 21.57 -11.41
N ASN A 618 -20.95 21.10 -10.16
CA ASN A 618 -21.68 21.84 -9.14
C ASN A 618 -20.96 23.12 -8.74
N PHE A 619 -19.64 23.02 -8.54
CA PHE A 619 -18.79 24.15 -8.18
C PHE A 619 -18.92 25.30 -9.19
N ILE A 620 -18.75 25.03 -10.49
CA ILE A 620 -18.79 26.09 -11.52
C ILE A 620 -20.18 26.71 -11.69
N HIS A 621 -21.27 25.98 -11.42
CA HIS A 621 -22.63 26.55 -11.44
C HIS A 621 -22.93 27.42 -10.20
N GLN A 622 -22.16 27.28 -9.12
CA GLN A 622 -22.30 28.05 -7.89
C GLN A 622 -21.28 29.20 -7.82
N ASP A 623 -20.24 29.17 -8.65
CA ASP A 623 -19.17 30.15 -8.65
C ASP A 623 -19.60 31.45 -9.33
N ASN A 624 -20.13 32.38 -8.53
CA ASN A 624 -20.57 33.70 -9.00
C ASN A 624 -19.43 34.71 -9.18
N ARG A 625 -18.16 34.29 -9.05
CA ARG A 625 -17.00 35.18 -8.90
C ARG A 625 -16.24 35.48 -10.19
N GLN A 626 -16.72 35.05 -11.36
CA GLN A 626 -15.91 35.04 -12.59
C GLN A 626 -14.57 34.32 -12.37
N GLY A 627 -14.62 33.11 -11.79
CA GLY A 627 -13.44 32.38 -11.36
C GLY A 627 -12.43 32.08 -12.47
N GLN A 628 -11.21 31.79 -12.04
CA GLN A 628 -10.11 31.35 -12.88
C GLN A 628 -9.97 29.83 -12.84
N TYR A 629 -9.77 29.25 -14.02
CA TYR A 629 -9.78 27.80 -14.23
C TYR A 629 -8.60 27.37 -15.08
N ILE A 630 -7.92 26.30 -14.68
CA ILE A 630 -6.91 25.66 -15.50
C ILE A 630 -7.64 24.78 -16.53
N ILE A 631 -7.50 25.11 -17.81
CA ILE A 631 -8.01 24.30 -18.92
C ILE A 631 -6.84 23.65 -19.64
N GLU A 632 -6.90 22.33 -19.77
CA GLU A 632 -5.93 21.51 -20.51
C GLU A 632 -6.62 20.82 -21.70
N GLY A 633 -6.01 20.87 -22.89
CA GLY A 633 -6.49 20.17 -24.08
C GLY A 633 -6.17 20.87 -25.40
N PRO A 634 -6.85 20.50 -26.51
CA PRO A 634 -7.84 19.41 -26.57
C PRO A 634 -7.19 18.02 -26.40
N PHE A 635 -7.95 17.10 -25.84
CA PHE A 635 -7.61 15.68 -25.67
C PHE A 635 -8.65 14.80 -26.38
N GLY A 636 -8.34 13.51 -26.51
CA GLY A 636 -9.20 12.57 -27.22
C GLY A 636 -8.86 12.53 -28.70
N ASN A 637 -9.20 11.43 -29.37
CA ASN A 637 -8.84 11.21 -30.76
C ASN A 637 -9.96 11.68 -31.67
N SER A 638 -9.61 12.38 -32.74
CA SER A 638 -10.53 12.56 -33.86
C SER A 638 -10.84 11.18 -34.43
N ILE A 639 -12.09 10.74 -34.30
CA ILE A 639 -12.49 9.46 -34.88
C ILE A 639 -12.57 9.67 -36.38
N GLN A 640 -11.77 8.90 -37.12
CA GLN A 640 -11.81 8.95 -38.58
C GLN A 640 -13.15 8.41 -39.07
N ILE A 641 -13.99 9.32 -39.54
CA ILE A 641 -15.23 8.97 -40.22
C ILE A 641 -14.89 8.64 -41.67
N GLU A 642 -15.26 7.44 -42.11
CA GLU A 642 -15.11 7.02 -43.50
C GLU A 642 -16.18 7.65 -44.39
N ASN A 643 -15.85 7.90 -45.66
CA ASN A 643 -16.82 8.38 -46.62
C ASN A 643 -17.86 7.29 -46.92
N ASN A 644 -19.11 7.68 -47.10
CA ASN A 644 -20.29 6.83 -47.28
C ASN A 644 -20.54 5.83 -46.13
N SER A 645 -20.07 6.14 -44.92
CA SER A 645 -20.36 5.34 -43.73
C SER A 645 -21.76 5.66 -43.17
N HIS A 646 -22.33 4.71 -42.41
CA HIS A 646 -23.54 4.92 -41.63
C HIS A 646 -23.19 5.09 -40.16
N LEU A 647 -23.42 6.28 -39.61
CA LEU A 647 -23.14 6.60 -38.21
C LEU A 647 -24.41 6.44 -37.38
N ILE A 648 -24.33 5.63 -36.32
CA ILE A 648 -25.44 5.45 -35.38
C ILE A 648 -25.06 6.12 -34.06
N PHE A 649 -25.71 7.25 -33.76
CA PHE A 649 -25.47 7.99 -32.52
C PHE A 649 -26.53 7.64 -31.49
N ILE A 650 -26.13 7.19 -30.30
CA ILE A 650 -27.03 6.85 -29.20
C ILE A 650 -26.64 7.71 -28.01
N ALA A 651 -27.41 8.77 -27.78
CA ALA A 651 -27.11 9.87 -26.87
C ALA A 651 -28.11 9.95 -25.72
N GLY A 652 -27.63 10.22 -24.50
CA GLY A 652 -28.47 10.48 -23.33
C GLY A 652 -28.15 11.83 -22.67
N GLY A 653 -29.10 12.77 -22.67
CA GLY A 653 -28.92 14.10 -22.09
C GLY A 653 -27.69 14.82 -22.66
N THR A 654 -26.70 15.14 -21.80
CA THR A 654 -25.45 15.78 -22.23
C THR A 654 -24.54 14.88 -23.08
N GLY A 655 -24.83 13.59 -23.18
CA GLY A 655 -24.17 12.70 -24.13
C GLY A 655 -24.42 13.05 -25.60
N LEU A 656 -25.30 14.01 -25.88
CA LEU A 656 -25.46 14.62 -27.20
C LEU A 656 -24.24 15.43 -27.65
N PHE A 657 -23.51 16.05 -26.72
CA PHE A 657 -22.50 17.06 -27.03
C PHE A 657 -21.37 16.61 -27.95
N PRO A 658 -20.83 15.37 -27.85
CA PRO A 658 -19.85 14.89 -28.81
C PRO A 658 -20.34 14.89 -30.26
N PHE A 659 -21.65 14.81 -30.49
CA PHE A 659 -22.22 14.65 -31.82
C PHE A 659 -22.62 15.98 -32.49
N LEU A 660 -22.75 17.07 -31.73
CA LEU A 660 -23.30 18.34 -32.25
C LEU A 660 -22.45 18.94 -33.38
N ASP A 661 -21.11 18.88 -33.26
CA ASP A 661 -20.22 19.41 -34.30
C ASP A 661 -20.34 18.62 -35.62
N ILE A 662 -20.58 17.31 -35.55
CA ILE A 662 -20.86 16.49 -36.74
C ILE A 662 -22.25 16.80 -37.30
N LEU A 663 -23.26 16.98 -36.45
CA LEU A 663 -24.61 17.31 -36.91
C LEU A 663 -24.63 18.69 -37.60
N ASP A 664 -23.84 19.65 -37.10
CA ASP A 664 -23.65 20.96 -37.71
C ASP A 664 -22.90 20.86 -39.06
N TYR A 665 -21.89 20.00 -39.16
CA TYR A 665 -21.28 19.62 -40.43
C TYR A 665 -22.30 19.05 -41.42
N GLN A 666 -23.09 18.07 -40.99
CA GLN A 666 -24.09 17.39 -41.85
C GLN A 666 -25.19 18.34 -42.32
N LEU A 667 -25.59 19.30 -41.48
CA LEU A 667 -26.53 20.35 -41.83
C LEU A 667 -26.00 21.20 -42.99
N ARG A 668 -24.75 21.64 -42.91
CA ARG A 668 -24.11 22.42 -43.97
C ARG A 668 -23.99 21.62 -45.27
N VAL A 669 -23.57 20.36 -45.20
CA VAL A 669 -23.54 19.44 -46.35
C VAL A 669 -24.93 19.29 -46.99
N SER A 670 -25.98 19.19 -46.18
CA SER A 670 -27.36 19.08 -46.68
C SER A 670 -27.81 20.33 -47.43
N TYR A 671 -27.46 21.54 -46.95
CA TYR A 671 -27.74 22.76 -47.72
C TYR A 671 -27.05 22.75 -49.08
N PHE A 672 -25.77 22.38 -49.12
CA PHE A 672 -25.01 22.30 -50.37
C PHE A 672 -25.60 21.29 -51.34
N ASP A 673 -25.89 20.07 -50.88
CA ASP A 673 -26.44 19.00 -51.72
C ASP A 673 -27.81 19.38 -52.29
N ILE A 674 -28.68 20.04 -51.51
CA ILE A 674 -29.99 20.49 -51.99
C ILE A 674 -29.84 21.61 -53.04
N VAL A 675 -28.96 22.59 -52.80
CA VAL A 675 -28.72 23.68 -53.77
C VAL A 675 -28.11 23.12 -55.06
N GLN A 676 -27.13 22.22 -54.94
CA GLN A 676 -26.51 21.54 -56.07
C GLN A 676 -27.53 20.77 -56.89
N MET A 677 -28.41 20.01 -56.22
CA MET A 677 -29.44 19.21 -56.87
C MET A 677 -30.49 20.08 -57.57
N LYS A 678 -30.90 21.20 -56.98
CA LYS A 678 -31.98 22.05 -57.52
C LYS A 678 -31.51 23.09 -58.54
N LEU A 679 -30.29 23.61 -58.39
CA LEU A 679 -29.80 24.79 -59.11
C LEU A 679 -28.42 24.58 -59.77
N GLY A 680 -27.80 23.42 -59.58
CA GLY A 680 -26.51 23.07 -60.18
C GLY A 680 -25.28 23.50 -59.39
N ASN A 681 -24.10 23.11 -59.90
CA ASN A 681 -22.81 23.25 -59.20
C ASN A 681 -22.37 24.70 -58.94
N GLU A 682 -22.70 25.64 -59.83
CA GLU A 682 -22.29 27.03 -59.63
C GLU A 682 -23.05 27.70 -58.47
N ALA A 683 -24.33 27.39 -58.31
CA ALA A 683 -25.12 27.90 -57.19
C ALA A 683 -24.68 27.30 -55.86
N SER A 684 -24.28 26.02 -55.83
CA SER A 684 -23.85 25.37 -54.59
C SER A 684 -22.53 25.92 -54.05
N LYS A 685 -21.66 26.47 -54.91
CA LYS A 685 -20.44 27.19 -54.48
C LYS A 685 -20.71 28.44 -53.63
N LEU A 686 -21.94 28.97 -53.64
CA LEU A 686 -22.34 30.08 -52.77
C LEU A 686 -22.49 29.64 -51.30
N ILE A 687 -22.71 28.33 -51.06
CA ILE A 687 -22.70 27.72 -49.74
C ILE A 687 -21.25 27.37 -49.42
N ASP A 688 -20.54 28.29 -48.76
CA ASP A 688 -19.20 27.99 -48.28
C ASP A 688 -19.27 26.98 -47.13
N LEU A 689 -18.70 25.80 -47.36
CA LEU A 689 -18.66 24.77 -46.34
C LEU A 689 -17.40 24.90 -45.47
N GLY A 690 -16.39 25.67 -45.89
CA GLY A 690 -15.11 25.79 -45.20
C GLY A 690 -14.33 24.47 -45.15
N ILE A 691 -14.59 23.55 -46.07
CA ILE A 691 -14.10 22.17 -46.05
C ILE A 691 -13.40 21.87 -47.37
N LYS A 692 -12.14 21.39 -47.30
CA LYS A 692 -11.37 20.98 -48.48
C LYS A 692 -11.80 19.61 -49.00
N ASP A 693 -12.03 18.66 -48.09
CA ASP A 693 -12.39 17.27 -48.42
C ASP A 693 -13.78 16.92 -47.88
N PHE A 694 -14.78 16.90 -48.76
CA PHE A 694 -16.15 16.56 -48.40
C PHE A 694 -16.31 15.06 -48.15
N LYS A 695 -16.65 14.72 -46.92
CA LYS A 695 -17.15 13.39 -46.57
C LYS A 695 -18.67 13.42 -46.51
N LYS A 696 -19.29 12.45 -47.17
CA LYS A 696 -20.72 12.16 -47.09
C LYS A 696 -20.91 10.97 -46.18
N PHE A 697 -21.92 10.99 -45.34
CA PHE A 697 -22.32 9.84 -44.52
C PHE A 697 -23.80 9.98 -44.18
N THR A 698 -24.38 8.87 -43.74
CA THR A 698 -25.74 8.84 -43.20
C THR A 698 -25.67 8.78 -41.68
N ILE A 699 -26.63 9.40 -41.00
CA ILE A 699 -26.69 9.44 -39.53
C ILE A 699 -28.08 8.97 -39.08
N THR A 700 -28.11 7.98 -38.20
CA THR A 700 -29.29 7.69 -37.38
C THR A 700 -28.99 8.05 -35.95
N MET A 701 -29.77 8.98 -35.39
CA MET A 701 -29.60 9.44 -34.03
C MET A 701 -30.75 8.98 -33.14
N PHE A 702 -30.40 8.34 -32.03
CA PHE A 702 -31.26 8.01 -30.91
C PHE A 702 -30.92 8.94 -29.74
N LEU A 703 -31.84 9.82 -29.36
CA LEU A 703 -31.62 10.80 -28.29
C LEU A 703 -32.60 10.61 -27.14
N ALA A 704 -32.09 10.26 -25.95
CA ALA A 704 -32.87 10.18 -24.73
C ALA A 704 -32.77 11.47 -23.91
N VAL A 705 -33.90 12.14 -23.70
CA VAL A 705 -34.02 13.35 -22.87
C VAL A 705 -35.20 13.25 -21.91
N ASN A 706 -35.20 14.07 -20.85
CA ASN A 706 -36.29 14.07 -19.87
C ASN A 706 -37.40 15.05 -20.26
N SER A 707 -37.03 16.19 -20.85
CA SER A 707 -37.94 17.27 -21.23
C SER A 707 -37.57 17.85 -22.61
N ILE A 708 -38.47 18.67 -23.16
CA ILE A 708 -38.22 19.44 -24.38
C ILE A 708 -37.08 20.45 -24.16
N ASP A 709 -36.94 20.99 -22.94
CA ASP A 709 -35.90 21.98 -22.62
C ASP A 709 -34.48 21.37 -22.60
N ASP A 710 -34.38 20.04 -22.45
CA ASP A 710 -33.11 19.31 -22.55
C ASP A 710 -32.66 19.08 -24.01
N LEU A 711 -33.46 19.48 -25.00
CA LEU A 711 -33.15 19.40 -26.43
C LEU A 711 -32.19 20.53 -26.86
N ILE A 712 -30.98 20.51 -26.30
CA ILE A 712 -29.91 21.44 -26.65
C ILE A 712 -29.50 21.24 -28.11
N GLY A 713 -29.25 22.32 -28.86
CA GLY A 713 -28.88 22.25 -30.28
C GLY A 713 -30.04 21.88 -31.22
N ARG A 714 -31.30 22.03 -30.78
CA ARG A 714 -32.50 21.76 -31.60
C ARG A 714 -32.51 22.48 -32.95
N ASP A 715 -31.91 23.66 -33.03
CA ASP A 715 -31.77 24.42 -34.27
C ASP A 715 -30.87 23.75 -35.30
N ILE A 716 -30.03 22.80 -34.88
CA ILE A 716 -29.17 22.01 -35.77
C ILE A 716 -29.96 20.80 -36.30
N TYR A 717 -30.35 19.87 -35.43
CA TYR A 717 -30.90 18.59 -35.89
C TYR A 717 -32.37 18.66 -36.33
N PHE A 718 -33.19 19.61 -35.86
CA PHE A 718 -34.53 19.80 -36.45
C PHE A 718 -34.46 20.51 -37.80
N ALA A 719 -33.52 21.45 -37.99
CA ALA A 719 -33.25 21.99 -39.31
C ALA A 719 -32.81 20.86 -40.26
N LEU A 720 -31.85 20.03 -39.84
CA LEU A 720 -31.37 18.89 -40.60
C LEU A 720 -32.50 17.91 -40.96
N LEU A 721 -33.39 17.60 -40.01
CA LEU A 721 -34.55 16.74 -40.23
C LEU A 721 -35.53 17.33 -41.25
N SER A 722 -35.80 18.63 -41.17
CA SER A 722 -36.70 19.33 -42.11
C SER A 722 -36.18 19.36 -43.54
N LEU A 723 -34.86 19.25 -43.73
CA LEU A 723 -34.22 19.24 -45.05
C LEU A 723 -34.30 17.90 -45.76
N GLN A 724 -34.55 16.81 -45.03
CA GLN A 724 -34.50 15.45 -45.59
C GLN A 724 -35.52 15.22 -46.71
N GLN A 725 -36.67 15.92 -46.69
CA GLN A 725 -37.68 15.87 -47.75
C GLN A 725 -37.21 16.45 -49.09
N TYR A 726 -36.14 17.25 -49.09
CA TYR A 726 -35.59 17.86 -50.31
C TYR A 726 -34.42 17.05 -50.88
N LEU A 727 -33.98 15.98 -50.23
CA LEU A 727 -32.89 15.13 -50.70
C LEU A 727 -33.47 13.89 -51.40
N ASN A 728 -32.83 13.46 -52.50
CA ASN A 728 -33.19 12.20 -53.17
C ASN A 728 -32.98 10.98 -52.26
N THR A 729 -31.97 11.07 -51.39
CA THR A 729 -31.64 10.01 -50.42
C THR A 729 -31.51 10.68 -49.05
N PRO A 730 -32.50 10.49 -48.16
CA PRO A 730 -32.40 10.97 -46.79
C PRO A 730 -31.14 10.42 -46.13
N ASN A 731 -30.37 11.32 -45.52
CA ASN A 731 -29.09 11.02 -44.89
C ASN A 731 -29.10 11.30 -43.37
N PHE A 732 -30.23 11.71 -42.82
CA PHE A 732 -30.41 11.91 -41.38
C PHE A 732 -31.74 11.35 -40.90
N LYS A 733 -31.72 10.63 -39.78
CA LYS A 733 -32.90 10.13 -39.07
C LYS A 733 -32.74 10.42 -37.59
N LEU A 734 -33.82 10.89 -36.95
CA LEU A 734 -33.85 11.20 -35.52
C LEU A 734 -34.98 10.44 -34.84
N ILE A 735 -34.66 9.78 -33.74
CA ILE A 735 -35.58 9.08 -32.85
C ILE A 735 -35.36 9.63 -31.45
N ILE A 736 -36.40 10.18 -30.84
CA ILE A 736 -36.31 10.75 -29.50
C ILE A 736 -36.96 9.83 -28.49
N LYS A 737 -36.33 9.62 -27.35
CA LYS A 737 -36.95 9.03 -26.16
C LYS A 737 -37.32 10.15 -25.20
N GLY A 738 -38.60 10.21 -24.80
CA GLY A 738 -39.13 11.25 -23.91
C GLY A 738 -40.62 11.09 -23.62
N ASN A 739 -41.09 11.74 -22.55
CA ASN A 739 -42.51 11.73 -22.14
C ASN A 739 -43.22 13.01 -22.60
N PHE A 740 -43.06 13.37 -23.87
CA PHE A 740 -43.65 14.55 -24.48
C PHE A 740 -44.02 14.26 -25.94
N LYS A 741 -44.62 15.24 -26.63
CA LYS A 741 -44.99 15.11 -28.05
C LYS A 741 -44.18 16.12 -28.88
N LEU A 742 -43.69 15.68 -30.02
CA LEU A 742 -43.08 16.50 -31.07
C LEU A 742 -43.73 16.10 -32.39
N LYS A 743 -43.86 17.07 -33.31
CA LYS A 743 -44.43 16.81 -34.64
C LYS A 743 -43.36 16.36 -35.64
N GLU A 744 -42.12 16.71 -35.35
CA GLU A 744 -40.99 16.63 -36.25
C GLU A 744 -40.43 15.21 -36.37
N CYS A 745 -40.45 14.43 -35.29
CA CYS A 745 -39.83 13.10 -35.25
C CYS A 745 -40.61 12.09 -34.39
N PRO A 746 -40.38 10.77 -34.58
CA PRO A 746 -40.90 9.74 -33.70
C PRO A 746 -40.43 9.93 -32.26
N ILE A 747 -41.36 9.76 -31.31
CA ILE A 747 -41.08 9.73 -29.88
C ILE A 747 -41.38 8.36 -29.30
N ILE A 748 -40.42 7.83 -28.55
CA ILE A 748 -40.50 6.58 -27.82
C ILE A 748 -40.66 6.89 -26.34
N GLY A 749 -41.77 6.43 -25.73
CA GLY A 749 -42.03 6.63 -24.31
C GLY A 749 -41.21 5.72 -23.39
N THR A 750 -40.67 4.62 -23.93
CA THR A 750 -39.89 3.61 -23.19
C THR A 750 -38.38 3.79 -23.39
N ARG A 751 -37.56 3.09 -22.60
CA ARG A 751 -36.13 2.97 -22.87
C ARG A 751 -35.91 2.32 -24.24
N PHE A 752 -34.77 2.63 -24.86
CA PHE A 752 -34.36 1.94 -26.10
C PHE A 752 -34.16 0.45 -25.81
N THR A 753 -34.87 -0.40 -26.54
CA THR A 753 -34.78 -1.86 -26.45
C THR A 753 -34.15 -2.43 -27.72
N GLN A 754 -33.84 -3.73 -27.72
CA GLN A 754 -33.46 -4.43 -28.94
C GLN A 754 -34.48 -4.23 -30.07
N GLN A 755 -35.78 -4.30 -29.74
CA GLN A 755 -36.84 -4.07 -30.72
C GLN A 755 -36.82 -2.64 -31.26
N THR A 756 -36.59 -1.64 -30.40
CA THR A 756 -36.44 -0.24 -30.83
C THR A 756 -35.36 -0.07 -31.88
N PHE A 757 -34.20 -0.71 -31.69
CA PHE A 757 -33.12 -0.65 -32.67
C PHE A 757 -33.47 -1.40 -33.96
N MET A 758 -34.05 -2.61 -33.85
CA MET A 758 -34.55 -3.38 -35.00
C MET A 758 -35.56 -2.61 -35.86
N ASP A 759 -36.49 -1.89 -35.22
CA ASP A 759 -37.55 -1.13 -35.91
C ASP A 759 -37.03 0.11 -36.66
N HIS A 760 -35.82 0.57 -36.30
CA HIS A 760 -35.32 1.86 -36.76
C HIS A 760 -33.98 1.81 -37.49
N ILE A 761 -33.28 0.69 -37.43
CA ILE A 761 -32.03 0.43 -38.14
C ILE A 761 -32.34 -0.62 -39.21
N SER A 762 -32.40 -0.17 -40.47
CA SER A 762 -32.79 -1.02 -41.61
C SER A 762 -31.72 -2.03 -42.01
N ASP A 763 -30.45 -1.79 -41.65
CA ASP A 763 -29.35 -2.68 -41.99
C ASP A 763 -28.39 -2.85 -40.79
N LEU A 764 -28.56 -3.96 -40.08
CA LEU A 764 -27.71 -4.32 -38.94
C LEU A 764 -26.38 -4.96 -39.37
N HIS A 765 -26.21 -5.30 -40.65
CA HIS A 765 -25.06 -6.02 -41.18
C HIS A 765 -24.12 -5.12 -42.03
N GLN A 766 -24.51 -3.90 -42.35
CA GLN A 766 -23.68 -2.90 -43.02
C GLN A 766 -22.52 -2.38 -42.14
N SER A 767 -21.58 -1.67 -42.78
CA SER A 767 -20.41 -0.95 -42.21
C SER A 767 -20.77 0.20 -41.25
N ALA A 768 -21.88 0.07 -40.52
CA ALA A 768 -22.35 1.04 -39.57
C ALA A 768 -21.43 1.10 -38.35
N THR A 769 -21.18 2.33 -37.89
CA THR A 769 -20.36 2.58 -36.70
C THR A 769 -21.25 3.13 -35.59
N TYR A 770 -21.26 2.46 -34.45
CA TYR A 770 -22.14 2.80 -33.33
C TYR A 770 -21.38 3.61 -32.28
N PHE A 771 -21.94 4.75 -31.92
CA PHE A 771 -21.40 5.63 -30.90
C PHE A 771 -22.40 5.79 -29.76
N ILE A 772 -21.97 5.51 -28.55
CA ILE A 772 -22.80 5.63 -27.36
C ILE A 772 -22.20 6.69 -26.44
N CYS A 773 -23.01 7.66 -26.02
CA CYS A 773 -22.60 8.63 -25.02
C CYS A 773 -23.79 9.03 -24.14
N GLY A 774 -23.61 9.01 -22.82
CA GLY A 774 -24.70 9.25 -21.89
C GLY A 774 -24.36 8.84 -20.46
N PRO A 775 -25.38 8.71 -19.60
CA PRO A 775 -25.19 8.20 -18.25
C PRO A 775 -24.57 6.79 -18.26
N PRO A 776 -23.71 6.43 -17.29
CA PRO A 776 -23.00 5.15 -17.26
C PRO A 776 -23.92 3.92 -17.44
N GLN A 777 -25.09 3.94 -16.78
CA GLN A 777 -26.08 2.86 -16.89
C GLN A 777 -26.62 2.71 -18.32
N MET A 778 -26.93 3.82 -19.00
CA MET A 778 -27.41 3.79 -20.38
C MET A 778 -26.33 3.25 -21.31
N ASN A 779 -25.08 3.68 -21.13
CA ASN A 779 -23.95 3.23 -21.94
C ASN A 779 -23.78 1.70 -21.83
N GLN A 780 -23.79 1.17 -20.60
CA GLN A 780 -23.67 -0.26 -20.34
C GLN A 780 -24.86 -1.07 -20.89
N GLU A 781 -26.09 -0.66 -20.59
CA GLU A 781 -27.30 -1.36 -21.03
C GLU A 781 -27.36 -1.39 -22.57
N THR A 782 -27.07 -0.27 -23.22
CA THR A 782 -27.11 -0.15 -24.68
C THR A 782 -26.00 -0.97 -25.33
N GLU A 783 -24.77 -0.92 -24.81
CA GLU A 783 -23.67 -1.74 -25.34
C GLU A 783 -24.02 -3.24 -25.27
N ILE A 784 -24.60 -3.70 -24.16
CA ILE A 784 -25.06 -5.10 -24.01
C ILE A 784 -26.11 -5.44 -25.07
N ILE A 785 -27.12 -4.58 -25.26
CA ILE A 785 -28.17 -4.78 -26.27
C ILE A 785 -27.56 -4.89 -27.67
N LEU A 786 -26.68 -3.97 -28.06
CA LEU A 786 -26.06 -3.99 -29.39
C LEU A 786 -25.18 -5.23 -29.60
N ARG A 787 -24.43 -5.66 -28.57
CA ARG A 787 -23.63 -6.89 -28.64
C ARG A 787 -24.52 -8.14 -28.78
N GLN A 788 -25.66 -8.18 -28.11
CA GLN A 788 -26.66 -9.25 -28.28
C GLN A 788 -27.26 -9.26 -29.69
N MET A 789 -27.28 -8.11 -30.37
CA MET A 789 -27.66 -7.99 -31.78
C MET A 789 -26.53 -8.36 -32.75
N GLY A 790 -25.36 -8.79 -32.25
CA GLY A 790 -24.22 -9.17 -33.08
C GLY A 790 -23.36 -7.99 -33.56
N ILE A 791 -23.59 -6.78 -33.03
CA ILE A 791 -22.84 -5.59 -33.41
C ILE A 791 -21.51 -5.57 -32.65
N MET A 792 -20.41 -5.53 -33.41
CA MET A 792 -19.05 -5.55 -32.84
C MET A 792 -18.42 -4.15 -32.77
N LYS A 793 -18.72 -3.28 -33.73
CA LYS A 793 -18.12 -1.94 -33.87
C LYS A 793 -18.88 -0.90 -33.04
N ILE A 794 -18.61 -0.89 -31.74
CA ILE A 794 -19.25 0.00 -30.75
C ILE A 794 -18.20 0.84 -30.05
N MET A 795 -18.34 2.16 -30.10
CA MET A 795 -17.50 3.12 -29.40
C MET A 795 -18.30 3.82 -28.29
N VAL A 796 -17.79 3.78 -27.07
CA VAL A 796 -18.44 4.36 -25.89
C VAL A 796 -17.63 5.55 -25.37
N PHE A 797 -18.19 6.76 -25.53
CA PHE A 797 -17.59 8.01 -25.07
C PHE A 797 -17.73 8.21 -23.57
#